data_AF-A0A3D4ZSZ3-F1
#
_entry.id   AF-A0A3D4ZSZ3-F1
#
_cell.length_a   1.000
_cell.length_b   1.000
_cell.length_c   1.000
_cell.angle_alpha   90.00
_cell.angle_beta   90.00
_cell.angle_gamma   90.00
#
_symmetry.space_group_name_H-M   'P 1'
#
loop_
_entity.id
_entity.type
_entity.pdbx_description
1 polymer ?
#
loop_
_entity_poly.entity_id
_entity_poly.type
_entity_poly.pdbx_seq_one_letter_code
_entity_poly.pdbx_strand_id
1 'polypeptide(L)'
;MKHAAIAVLLLGVVAVGAAKQGRTYYTPERIEAARENVARFEWAQKQNALILGSEPVKGAIGDSYVGADRLMKLSDDAIFALMPDITIPRKRDDDAPTTLCPVHGSDIRRYGAHQPWKLDHENHPFKVICPVGGESYPSNDFAAGDMTSGEYPDDGSGCVVDGQKYQFVRYAAHRMYLEYTVPALRGLSMAYLLTGNKEYGAKAAILLAGIADQQPGPKYHSEHCYGGPYGYRSGLVTDYIWSNIVAVPIAQCYDAIYPVYDEAPEVLEFLRAKGLPAATAQDAREFVEERILRQTMQALLDVAIQGNPGHHQLAALTIGLVLDDHSDAHPNSYDVVKGAYYNGYAPAAWIFSNGVTRDGGGYEGPGYDRIKFNYIQIGRLMERLRAMHPDVYDETTFPNILDQPKAKKMYEFYIDTCSLGFFTPPVGDAGGERLRPGIIPRRYYAPYRHFYLDGFRIYREPRYAKALLGLEGTLPDVDLFEPSIEDEIREAAASPAAAIDAQTRLLDHYGFAYLNDGEPGPFERETCINYTALRGHQQADYLSLYLFAHEQSHLPDLGYPFGWDYRWQWDANIYAHNTVGVDGCNPVLPHAVPRGWVSLIGDRLGVQAAVTNHTPYPYHPELEPTMPPVERYERICVMVGEDERESYLLDLFIVKGGREHHLSWHSVLRDPTLPELAWVDQPTGTAAGPEVAWDGKYTNLRGQETQNAMCYVTGVKRAPLAEHAVFDWNYQLAEPTGLRLHVVPVDGQKELIFGNGRPPSRPEEWRLPYLFVRNPDTGVEGLGSRFLSILEPYRAEGPSRIKTASATGGWPLVVTVEREGAIDEITINAPAPEGSVERGEPREVGISVRTTEGGQLARTVTFGSIPGSEGDGILHGQIVALNRDENTITVSGSLSTGRSAARFIRIHSPGRSSMYTVSSARRGEGDTTILHLTDTSLLGCGIPVSYRDGIIDNDVCLPFATGRVAEDGTLHDFMCRFEGARVENSDRSASLRLRGINGAGWINGSRDYDLFLEDRLSPAALEAAFGPADGSSRFEVHDYGIGDSYEVILTRAEK
;
A
#
# COMPACT_ATOMS: atom_id res chain seq x y z
N MET A 1 -7.27 82.05 -30.27
CA MET A 1 -8.62 81.98 -29.65
C MET A 1 -9.25 80.68 -30.11
N LYS A 2 -9.21 79.63 -29.27
CA LYS A 2 -10.29 79.14 -28.39
C LYS A 2 -11.46 78.50 -29.17
N HIS A 3 -11.52 77.16 -29.23
CA HIS A 3 -12.40 76.22 -28.47
C HIS A 3 -13.82 76.12 -29.10
N ALA A 4 -14.51 74.99 -29.25
CA ALA A 4 -14.54 73.75 -28.45
C ALA A 4 -15.05 72.55 -29.27
N ALA A 5 -14.65 71.34 -28.88
CA ALA A 5 -15.35 70.09 -29.20
C ALA A 5 -15.49 69.29 -27.89
N ILE A 6 -16.71 68.85 -27.59
CA ILE A 6 -17.09 68.09 -26.40
C ILE A 6 -16.75 66.62 -26.65
N ALA A 7 -15.97 66.01 -25.75
CA ALA A 7 -15.73 64.57 -25.69
C ALA A 7 -16.49 63.99 -24.50
N VAL A 8 -17.32 62.98 -24.76
CA VAL A 8 -17.99 62.16 -23.75
C VAL A 8 -17.05 61.00 -23.41
N LEU A 9 -16.63 60.92 -22.15
CA LEU A 9 -15.85 59.81 -21.59
C LEU A 9 -16.82 58.73 -21.07
N LEU A 10 -16.84 57.58 -21.73
CA LEU A 10 -17.39 56.33 -21.19
C LEU A 10 -16.28 55.65 -20.39
N LEU A 11 -16.32 55.77 -19.06
CA LEU A 11 -15.58 54.93 -18.14
C LEU A 11 -16.29 53.57 -18.05
N GLY A 12 -15.78 52.59 -18.78
CA GLY A 12 -16.12 51.19 -18.55
C GLY A 12 -15.41 50.72 -17.29
N VAL A 13 -16.16 50.63 -16.18
CA VAL A 13 -15.75 49.86 -15.01
C VAL A 13 -15.87 48.39 -15.43
N VAL A 14 -14.73 47.72 -15.65
CA VAL A 14 -14.71 46.26 -15.69
C VAL A 14 -14.97 45.81 -14.26
N ALA A 15 -16.21 45.42 -13.97
CA ALA A 15 -16.53 44.72 -12.74
C ALA A 15 -15.86 43.35 -12.83
N VAL A 16 -14.71 43.19 -12.17
CA VAL A 16 -14.14 41.88 -11.88
C VAL A 16 -15.15 41.22 -10.95
N GLY A 17 -15.94 40.26 -11.45
CA GLY A 17 -16.83 39.47 -10.61
C GLY A 17 -16.00 38.76 -9.55
N ALA A 18 -16.48 38.72 -8.31
CA ALA A 18 -15.80 37.96 -7.25
C ALA A 18 -15.67 36.49 -7.66
N ALA A 19 -14.54 35.86 -7.36
CA ALA A 19 -14.23 34.47 -7.70
C ALA A 19 -15.33 33.51 -7.18
N LYS A 20 -15.54 33.48 -5.87
CA LYS A 20 -16.57 32.67 -5.21
C LYS A 20 -17.83 33.49 -4.92
N GLN A 21 -19.00 32.93 -5.23
CA GLN A 21 -20.31 33.58 -5.04
C GLN A 21 -21.16 32.97 -3.91
N GLY A 22 -20.77 31.82 -3.36
CA GLY A 22 -21.54 31.09 -2.37
C GLY A 22 -20.93 29.73 -2.08
N ARG A 23 -21.63 28.92 -1.28
CA ARG A 23 -21.20 27.54 -0.98
C ARG A 23 -21.24 26.68 -2.24
N THR A 24 -20.15 25.97 -2.52
CA THR A 24 -20.00 25.06 -3.66
C THR A 24 -19.69 23.64 -3.23
N TYR A 25 -19.18 23.40 -2.01
CA TYR A 25 -18.99 22.07 -1.44
C TYR A 25 -20.15 21.65 -0.53
N TYR A 26 -20.55 22.46 0.44
CA TYR A 26 -21.71 22.24 1.33
C TYR A 26 -22.95 22.94 0.78
N THR A 27 -23.55 22.38 -0.27
CA THR A 27 -24.79 22.92 -0.84
C THR A 27 -25.96 22.81 0.14
N PRO A 28 -27.05 23.59 -0.04
CA PRO A 28 -28.25 23.47 0.76
C PRO A 28 -28.76 22.02 0.87
N GLU A 29 -28.71 21.24 -0.21
CA GLU A 29 -29.16 19.85 -0.24
C GLU A 29 -28.29 18.94 0.65
N ARG A 30 -26.97 19.15 0.69
CA ARG A 30 -26.06 18.39 1.55
C ARG A 30 -26.24 18.72 3.03
N ILE A 31 -26.50 20.00 3.34
CA ILE A 31 -26.79 20.45 4.71
C ILE A 31 -28.13 19.86 5.18
N GLU A 32 -29.15 19.85 4.31
CA GLU A 32 -30.42 19.24 4.64
C GLU A 32 -30.30 17.73 4.81
N ALA A 33 -29.57 17.04 3.92
CA ALA A 33 -29.28 15.61 4.06
C ALA A 33 -28.60 15.29 5.40
N ALA A 34 -27.67 16.12 5.88
CA ALA A 34 -27.07 15.96 7.20
C ALA A 34 -28.10 16.06 8.34
N ARG A 35 -28.99 17.05 8.28
CA ARG A 35 -30.04 17.24 9.29
C ARG A 35 -31.05 16.10 9.29
N GLU A 36 -31.47 15.65 8.11
CA GLU A 36 -32.32 14.48 7.95
C GLU A 36 -31.65 13.22 8.48
N ASN A 37 -30.35 13.03 8.19
CA ASN A 37 -29.58 11.90 8.69
C ASN A 37 -29.55 11.90 10.23
N VAL A 38 -29.24 13.03 10.86
CA VAL A 38 -29.26 13.18 12.33
C VAL A 38 -30.66 12.95 12.90
N ALA A 39 -31.72 13.38 12.20
CA ALA A 39 -33.08 13.17 12.66
C ALA A 39 -33.50 11.68 12.62
N ARG A 40 -32.93 10.89 11.70
CA ARG A 40 -33.40 9.53 11.39
C ARG A 40 -32.51 8.40 11.90
N PHE A 41 -31.18 8.54 11.87
CA PHE A 41 -30.26 7.42 12.05
C PHE A 41 -29.38 7.55 13.31
N GLU A 42 -29.22 6.45 14.05
CA GLU A 42 -28.44 6.39 15.30
C GLU A 42 -26.95 6.71 15.07
N TRP A 43 -26.36 6.21 13.98
CA TRP A 43 -24.96 6.48 13.66
C TRP A 43 -24.72 7.99 13.45
N ALA A 44 -25.66 8.68 12.79
CA ALA A 44 -25.59 10.11 12.52
C ALA A 44 -25.78 10.94 13.80
N GLN A 45 -26.69 10.52 14.69
CA GLN A 45 -26.88 11.13 16.01
C GLN A 45 -25.61 11.04 16.87
N LYS A 46 -24.96 9.88 16.87
CA LYS A 46 -23.70 9.67 17.59
C LYS A 46 -22.59 10.57 17.06
N GLN A 47 -22.42 10.67 15.75
CA GLN A 47 -21.44 11.59 15.15
C GLN A 47 -21.75 13.05 15.48
N ASN A 48 -23.00 13.48 15.35
CA ASN A 48 -23.42 14.84 15.71
C ASN A 48 -23.12 15.15 17.18
N ALA A 49 -23.39 14.22 18.10
CA ALA A 49 -23.07 14.38 19.51
C ALA A 49 -21.55 14.51 19.76
N LEU A 50 -20.72 13.80 19.00
CA LEU A 50 -19.26 13.93 19.08
C LEU A 50 -18.76 15.28 18.54
N ILE A 51 -19.32 15.74 17.41
CA ILE A 51 -18.99 17.04 16.80
C ILE A 51 -19.35 18.20 17.75
N LEU A 52 -20.51 18.11 18.41
CA LEU A 52 -20.95 19.12 19.38
C LEU A 52 -20.26 18.98 20.74
N GLY A 53 -19.80 17.77 21.09
CA GLY A 53 -19.32 17.42 22.42
C GLY A 53 -18.08 18.19 22.92
N SER A 54 -17.53 17.75 24.05
CA SER A 54 -16.39 18.42 24.71
C SER A 54 -15.04 17.72 24.52
N GLU A 55 -15.00 16.57 23.86
CA GLU A 55 -13.79 15.74 23.70
C GLU A 55 -13.27 15.81 22.26
N PRO A 56 -11.94 15.87 22.05
CA PRO A 56 -11.34 15.72 20.74
C PRO A 56 -11.59 14.32 20.17
N VAL A 57 -11.94 14.24 18.89
CA VAL A 57 -12.04 12.98 18.15
C VAL A 57 -10.80 12.85 17.27
N LYS A 58 -9.98 11.83 17.57
CA LYS A 58 -8.77 11.52 16.80
C LYS A 58 -9.10 10.60 15.63
N GLY A 59 -8.86 11.09 14.41
CA GLY A 59 -8.86 10.32 13.16
C GLY A 59 -7.49 10.35 12.49
N ALA A 60 -7.43 10.10 11.18
CA ALA A 60 -6.27 10.51 10.40
C ALA A 60 -6.09 12.04 10.45
N ILE A 61 -4.91 12.54 10.05
CA ILE A 61 -4.56 13.98 10.15
C ILE A 61 -5.63 14.90 9.53
N GLY A 62 -6.29 14.48 8.44
CA GLY A 62 -7.37 15.24 7.80
C GLY A 62 -8.78 15.03 8.39
N ASP A 63 -8.97 13.98 9.19
CA ASP A 63 -10.29 13.50 9.65
C ASP A 63 -10.64 13.91 11.08
N SER A 64 -9.66 14.38 11.84
CA SER A 64 -9.80 14.75 13.24
C SER A 64 -10.60 16.04 13.41
N TYR A 65 -11.36 16.14 14.52
CA TYR A 65 -12.02 17.38 14.93
C TYR A 65 -12.03 17.53 16.45
N VAL A 66 -12.07 18.78 16.93
CA VAL A 66 -12.28 19.09 18.36
C VAL A 66 -13.75 19.43 18.56
N GLY A 67 -14.37 18.84 19.58
CA GLY A 67 -15.78 19.09 19.89
C GLY A 67 -16.08 20.58 20.10
N ALA A 68 -17.12 21.08 19.44
CA ALA A 68 -17.38 22.51 19.29
C ALA A 68 -17.73 23.20 20.63
N ASP A 69 -18.47 22.55 21.53
CA ASP A 69 -18.85 23.13 22.83
C ASP A 69 -17.64 23.38 23.74
N ARG A 70 -16.55 22.63 23.52
CA ARG A 70 -15.27 22.90 24.19
C ARG A 70 -14.71 24.26 23.80
N LEU A 71 -14.71 24.53 22.49
CA LEU A 71 -14.14 25.72 21.88
C LEU A 71 -14.96 26.98 22.18
N MET A 72 -16.27 26.84 22.38
CA MET A 72 -17.15 27.94 22.78
C MET A 72 -16.77 28.57 24.12
N LYS A 73 -16.03 27.86 24.97
CA LYS A 73 -15.53 28.37 26.27
C LYS A 73 -14.34 29.31 26.11
N LEU A 74 -13.67 29.30 24.96
CA LEU A 74 -12.53 30.14 24.67
C LEU A 74 -12.97 31.53 24.21
N SER A 75 -12.22 32.55 24.61
CA SER A 75 -12.40 33.92 24.09
C SER A 75 -12.04 33.99 22.60
N ASP A 76 -12.53 35.00 21.90
CA ASP A 76 -12.22 35.18 20.47
C ASP A 76 -10.73 35.41 20.23
N ASP A 77 -10.05 36.09 21.16
CA ASP A 77 -8.59 36.21 21.16
C ASP A 77 -7.88 34.86 21.30
N ALA A 78 -8.36 34.00 22.20
CA ALA A 78 -7.80 32.66 22.37
C ALA A 78 -8.05 31.77 21.14
N ILE A 79 -9.22 31.89 20.52
CA ILE A 79 -9.53 31.20 19.25
C ILE A 79 -8.61 31.66 18.13
N PHE A 80 -8.43 32.98 17.97
CA PHE A 80 -7.51 33.53 16.97
C PHE A 80 -6.06 33.06 17.19
N ALA A 81 -5.63 32.97 18.44
CA ALA A 81 -4.28 32.54 18.84
C ALA A 81 -4.04 31.02 18.79
N LEU A 82 -5.03 30.20 18.39
CA LEU A 82 -4.81 28.76 18.21
C LEU A 82 -3.89 28.45 17.02
N MET A 83 -3.69 29.38 16.09
CA MET A 83 -2.67 29.25 15.06
C MET A 83 -1.30 29.63 15.65
N PRO A 84 -0.30 28.73 15.68
CA PRO A 84 1.04 29.07 16.10
C PRO A 84 1.64 30.20 15.27
N ASP A 85 2.30 31.14 15.95
CA ASP A 85 2.92 32.32 15.34
C ASP A 85 3.99 31.93 14.31
N ILE A 86 4.02 32.62 13.17
CA ILE A 86 4.94 32.41 12.04
C ILE A 86 6.41 32.57 12.45
N THR A 87 6.69 33.36 13.48
CA THR A 87 8.03 33.61 14.01
C THR A 87 8.64 32.38 14.67
N ILE A 88 7.83 31.38 15.07
CA ILE A 88 8.34 30.08 15.51
C ILE A 88 8.87 29.34 14.27
N PRO A 89 10.18 29.05 14.19
CA PRO A 89 10.72 28.40 13.00
C PRO A 89 10.10 27.01 12.82
N ARG A 90 9.64 26.71 11.60
CA ARG A 90 8.97 25.45 11.28
C ARG A 90 9.94 24.34 10.88
N LYS A 91 11.06 24.72 10.24
CA LYS A 91 12.10 23.77 9.84
C LYS A 91 12.73 23.13 11.05
N ARG A 92 12.68 21.80 11.07
CA ARG A 92 13.44 21.01 12.02
C ARG A 92 14.88 20.88 11.55
N ASP A 93 15.81 20.87 12.51
CA ASP A 93 17.21 20.61 12.17
C ASP A 93 17.33 19.11 11.92
N ASP A 94 18.02 18.70 10.86
CA ASP A 94 18.02 17.30 10.41
C ASP A 94 18.62 16.34 11.46
N ASP A 95 19.43 16.85 12.39
CA ASP A 95 20.08 16.14 13.50
C ASP A 95 19.34 16.24 14.84
N ALA A 96 18.21 16.97 14.91
CA ALA A 96 17.44 17.13 16.14
C ALA A 96 16.47 15.93 16.36
N PRO A 97 16.64 15.13 17.42
CA PRO A 97 15.78 13.99 17.71
C PRO A 97 14.37 14.46 18.09
N THR A 98 13.37 13.82 17.50
CA THR A 98 11.96 13.97 17.91
C THR A 98 11.46 12.84 18.78
N THR A 99 12.31 11.85 19.03
CA THR A 99 11.98 10.61 19.74
C THR A 99 12.97 10.31 20.86
N LEU A 100 13.69 11.32 21.36
CA LEU A 100 14.61 11.20 22.50
C LEU A 100 14.22 12.22 23.57
N CYS A 101 14.24 11.82 24.83
CA CYS A 101 14.07 12.70 25.98
C CYS A 101 15.45 13.06 26.58
N PRO A 102 15.69 14.31 27.02
CA PRO A 102 16.98 14.68 27.62
C PRO A 102 17.29 13.91 28.92
N VAL A 103 16.27 13.44 29.63
CA VAL A 103 16.42 12.66 30.87
C VAL A 103 16.34 11.15 30.61
N HIS A 104 15.40 10.72 29.77
CA HIS A 104 15.08 9.29 29.56
C HIS A 104 15.61 8.71 28.25
N GLY A 105 16.29 9.50 27.41
CA GLY A 105 16.85 9.05 26.14
C GLY A 105 15.80 8.40 25.23
N SER A 106 16.15 7.25 24.65
CA SER A 106 15.31 6.49 23.71
C SER A 106 14.20 5.68 24.38
N ASP A 107 14.14 5.58 25.71
CA ASP A 107 13.08 4.86 26.42
C ASP A 107 11.69 5.41 26.11
N ILE A 108 11.61 6.69 25.74
CA ILE A 108 10.37 7.33 25.33
C ILE A 108 9.73 6.64 24.11
N ARG A 109 10.52 5.96 23.25
CA ARG A 109 10.03 5.22 22.07
C ARG A 109 9.10 4.06 22.43
N ARG A 110 9.08 3.61 23.70
CA ARG A 110 8.09 2.63 24.22
C ARG A 110 6.64 3.13 24.09
N TYR A 111 6.43 4.44 24.02
CA TYR A 111 5.11 5.07 23.91
C TYR A 111 4.76 5.51 22.49
N GLY A 112 5.70 5.39 21.55
CA GLY A 112 5.50 5.74 20.15
C GLY A 112 6.83 5.89 19.41
N ALA A 113 7.02 5.15 18.32
CA ALA A 113 8.31 5.10 17.64
C ALA A 113 8.61 6.37 16.81
N HIS A 114 7.58 7.12 16.42
CA HIS A 114 7.70 8.37 15.65
C HIS A 114 7.22 9.61 16.39
N GLN A 115 6.26 9.47 17.30
CA GLN A 115 5.59 10.58 18.00
C GLN A 115 5.31 10.22 19.46
N PRO A 116 6.36 10.06 20.30
CA PRO A 116 6.22 9.56 21.66
C PRO A 116 5.74 10.60 22.69
N TRP A 117 5.88 11.89 22.40
CA TRP A 117 5.57 12.96 23.34
C TRP A 117 4.06 13.13 23.57
N LYS A 118 3.67 13.37 24.82
CA LYS A 118 2.30 13.80 25.17
C LYS A 118 2.19 15.32 25.04
N LEU A 119 1.00 15.82 24.71
CA LEU A 119 0.73 17.25 24.45
C LEU A 119 -0.58 17.66 25.12
N ASP A 120 -0.62 18.89 25.64
CA ASP A 120 -1.83 19.57 26.14
C ASP A 120 -1.83 21.00 25.62
N HIS A 121 -2.45 21.21 24.46
CA HIS A 121 -2.38 22.48 23.73
C HIS A 121 -3.17 23.62 24.38
N GLU A 122 -4.07 23.32 25.33
CA GLU A 122 -4.91 24.31 25.98
C GLU A 122 -4.32 24.78 27.31
N ASN A 123 -3.90 23.85 28.16
CA ASN A 123 -3.39 24.19 29.48
C ASN A 123 -1.87 24.41 29.47
N HIS A 124 -1.16 23.80 28.51
CA HIS A 124 0.29 23.82 28.42
C HIS A 124 0.77 24.06 26.97
N PRO A 125 0.36 25.18 26.33
CA PRO A 125 0.77 25.49 24.96
C PRO A 125 2.30 25.53 24.82
N PHE A 126 2.79 25.07 23.67
CA PHE A 126 4.21 24.97 23.32
C PHE A 126 5.06 24.07 24.23
N LYS A 127 4.44 23.18 25.03
CA LYS A 127 5.14 22.17 25.83
C LYS A 127 4.91 20.75 25.32
N VAL A 128 5.90 19.90 25.53
CA VAL A 128 5.86 18.45 25.38
C VAL A 128 6.01 17.79 26.76
N ILE A 129 5.34 16.66 26.97
CA ILE A 129 5.36 15.93 28.24
C ILE A 129 5.98 14.56 28.00
N CYS A 130 7.03 14.22 28.76
CA CYS A 130 7.65 12.91 28.68
C CYS A 130 6.69 11.85 29.25
N PRO A 131 6.28 10.83 28.48
CA PRO A 131 5.43 9.76 28.99
C PRO A 131 6.14 8.82 29.98
N VAL A 132 7.47 8.87 30.08
CA VAL A 132 8.25 8.03 31.01
C VAL A 132 8.19 8.60 32.43
N GLY A 133 8.64 9.84 32.65
CA GLY A 133 8.69 10.47 33.97
C GLY A 133 7.63 11.54 34.24
N GLY A 134 6.92 12.02 33.21
CA GLY A 134 5.87 13.05 33.34
C GLY A 134 6.39 14.49 33.32
N GLU A 135 7.69 14.70 33.14
CA GLU A 135 8.29 16.03 33.05
C GLU A 135 7.85 16.77 31.80
N SER A 136 7.75 18.10 31.90
CA SER A 136 7.37 18.97 30.79
C SER A 136 8.58 19.75 30.27
N TYR A 137 8.69 19.83 28.95
CA TYR A 137 9.72 20.59 28.25
C TYR A 137 9.08 21.55 27.24
N PRO A 138 9.67 22.73 26.99
CA PRO A 138 10.82 23.25 27.72
C PRO A 138 10.43 23.67 29.14
N SER A 139 11.41 23.96 29.98
CA SER A 139 11.17 24.40 31.36
C SER A 139 10.57 25.80 31.45
N ASN A 140 10.93 26.70 30.53
CA ASN A 140 10.39 28.07 30.45
C ASN A 140 8.91 28.09 30.01
N ASP A 141 8.23 29.19 30.29
CA ASP A 141 6.88 29.46 29.79
C ASP A 141 6.92 30.31 28.52
N PHE A 142 7.16 29.64 27.38
CA PHE A 142 7.23 30.28 26.07
C PHE A 142 5.95 31.06 25.73
N ALA A 143 4.78 30.53 26.09
CA ALA A 143 3.49 31.18 25.85
C ALA A 143 3.33 32.49 26.63
N ALA A 144 3.94 32.59 27.81
CA ALA A 144 4.00 33.81 28.61
C ALA A 144 5.15 34.76 28.23
N GLY A 145 5.93 34.43 27.18
CA GLY A 145 7.07 35.23 26.72
C GLY A 145 8.37 35.01 27.49
N ASP A 146 8.42 34.00 28.38
CA ASP A 146 9.65 33.58 29.02
C ASP A 146 10.43 32.64 28.12
N MET A 147 11.65 33.02 27.76
CA MET A 147 12.49 32.31 26.77
C MET A 147 13.66 31.56 27.40
N THR A 148 13.95 31.76 28.69
CA THR A 148 15.26 31.37 29.26
C THR A 148 15.20 30.69 30.61
N SER A 149 14.06 30.64 31.28
CA SER A 149 13.99 30.08 32.64
C SER A 149 14.02 28.53 32.71
N GLY A 150 14.50 28.04 33.85
CA GLY A 150 14.57 26.61 34.18
C GLY A 150 15.77 25.87 33.58
N GLU A 151 15.80 24.55 33.77
CA GLU A 151 16.94 23.68 33.42
C GLU A 151 17.02 23.35 31.92
N TYR A 152 15.88 23.36 31.23
CA TYR A 152 15.76 22.98 29.81
C TYR A 152 15.04 24.08 29.01
N PRO A 153 15.58 25.31 28.93
CA PRO A 153 14.92 26.39 28.23
C PRO A 153 14.96 26.19 26.70
N ASP A 154 13.89 26.56 26.02
CA ASP A 154 13.78 26.63 24.55
C ASP A 154 13.12 27.96 24.17
N ASP A 155 13.87 28.79 23.44
CA ASP A 155 13.45 30.11 22.94
C ASP A 155 12.79 30.03 21.56
N GLY A 156 12.43 28.82 21.10
CA GLY A 156 11.94 28.54 19.75
C GLY A 156 13.06 28.14 18.78
N SER A 157 14.33 28.35 19.14
CA SER A 157 15.47 27.88 18.34
C SER A 157 15.91 26.45 18.69
N GLY A 158 15.45 25.91 19.82
CA GLY A 158 15.79 24.61 20.38
C GLY A 158 16.60 24.70 21.68
N CYS A 159 16.40 23.74 22.57
CA CYS A 159 17.16 23.53 23.81
C CYS A 159 18.38 22.65 23.55
N VAL A 160 19.58 23.02 24.02
CA VAL A 160 20.79 22.19 23.90
C VAL A 160 21.15 21.59 25.25
N VAL A 161 21.21 20.25 25.30
CA VAL A 161 21.59 19.47 26.49
C VAL A 161 22.70 18.52 26.08
N ASP A 162 23.86 18.60 26.74
CA ASP A 162 25.03 17.74 26.47
C ASP A 162 25.44 17.68 24.99
N GLY A 163 25.31 18.80 24.27
CA GLY A 163 25.61 18.90 22.84
C GLY A 163 24.50 18.39 21.91
N GLN A 164 23.46 17.74 22.44
CA GLN A 164 22.27 17.36 21.68
C GLN A 164 21.24 18.49 21.70
N LYS A 165 20.77 18.88 20.52
CA LYS A 165 19.71 19.87 20.35
C LYS A 165 18.33 19.22 20.33
N TYR A 166 17.40 19.73 21.13
CA TYR A 166 15.99 19.33 21.21
C TYR A 166 15.10 20.51 20.79
N GLN A 167 14.11 20.28 19.94
CA GLN A 167 13.26 21.35 19.39
C GLN A 167 11.84 21.27 19.95
N PHE A 168 11.68 21.50 21.26
CA PHE A 168 10.42 21.27 21.98
C PHE A 168 9.31 22.22 21.51
N VAL A 169 9.60 23.51 21.45
CA VAL A 169 8.61 24.53 21.04
C VAL A 169 8.19 24.31 19.59
N ARG A 170 9.15 24.07 18.68
CA ARG A 170 8.87 23.80 17.25
C ARG A 170 8.03 22.53 17.08
N TYR A 171 8.38 21.46 17.80
CA TYR A 171 7.61 20.22 17.80
C TYR A 171 6.18 20.46 18.27
N ALA A 172 6.01 21.11 19.43
CA ALA A 172 4.68 21.40 19.98
C ALA A 172 3.85 22.30 19.06
N ALA A 173 4.43 23.32 18.44
CA ALA A 173 3.77 24.19 17.46
C ALA A 173 3.29 23.40 16.23
N HIS A 174 4.18 22.58 15.65
CA HIS A 174 3.84 21.74 14.51
C HIS A 174 2.69 20.77 14.82
N ARG A 175 2.71 20.18 16.04
CA ARG A 175 1.65 19.27 16.49
C ARG A 175 0.36 19.99 16.83
N MET A 176 0.42 21.19 17.41
CA MET A 176 -0.76 22.01 17.70
C MET A 176 -1.55 22.29 16.42
N TYR A 177 -0.87 22.68 15.34
CA TYR A 177 -1.50 22.92 14.05
C TYR A 177 -2.27 21.69 13.52
N LEU A 178 -1.64 20.51 13.58
CA LEU A 178 -2.18 19.25 13.05
C LEU A 178 -3.24 18.59 13.94
N GLU A 179 -3.03 18.58 15.25
CA GLU A 179 -3.86 17.85 16.22
C GLU A 179 -4.95 18.71 16.85
N TYR A 180 -4.86 20.05 16.75
CA TYR A 180 -5.76 20.94 17.46
C TYR A 180 -6.30 22.11 16.61
N THR A 181 -5.45 22.91 15.96
CA THR A 181 -5.88 24.10 15.19
C THR A 181 -6.81 23.75 14.03
N VAL A 182 -6.38 22.89 13.10
CA VAL A 182 -7.21 22.46 11.96
C VAL A 182 -8.42 21.64 12.42
N PRO A 183 -8.28 20.68 13.37
CA PRO A 183 -9.41 19.99 13.98
C PRO A 183 -10.45 20.91 14.66
N ALA A 184 -10.02 22.00 15.31
CA ALA A 184 -10.91 22.98 15.93
C ALA A 184 -11.69 23.78 14.88
N LEU A 185 -11.04 24.21 13.81
CA LEU A 185 -11.69 24.84 12.67
C LEU A 185 -12.79 23.94 12.08
N ARG A 186 -12.47 22.65 11.92
CA ARG A 186 -13.42 21.65 11.42
C ARG A 186 -14.62 21.46 12.35
N GLY A 187 -14.38 21.28 13.65
CA GLY A 187 -15.45 21.09 14.64
C GLY A 187 -16.44 22.26 14.67
N LEU A 188 -15.93 23.49 14.74
CA LEU A 188 -16.76 24.71 14.71
C LEU A 188 -17.55 24.84 13.40
N SER A 189 -16.90 24.60 12.26
CA SER A 189 -17.54 24.72 10.94
C SER A 189 -18.66 23.68 10.76
N MET A 190 -18.43 22.42 11.17
CA MET A 190 -19.44 21.36 11.10
C MET A 190 -20.62 21.63 12.06
N ALA A 191 -20.33 22.10 13.28
CA ALA A 191 -21.38 22.46 14.24
C ALA A 191 -22.27 23.61 13.70
N TYR A 192 -21.69 24.60 13.03
CA TYR A 192 -22.45 25.66 12.37
C TYR A 192 -23.39 25.10 11.29
N LEU A 193 -22.92 24.22 10.41
CA LEU A 193 -23.76 23.61 9.37
C LEU A 193 -24.94 22.84 9.96
N LEU A 194 -24.66 22.01 10.98
CA LEU A 194 -25.66 21.12 11.59
C LEU A 194 -26.71 21.88 12.38
N THR A 195 -26.30 22.88 13.16
CA THR A 195 -27.19 23.59 14.10
C THR A 195 -27.76 24.89 13.55
N GLY A 196 -27.09 25.51 12.58
CA GLY A 196 -27.37 26.89 12.16
C GLY A 196 -26.98 27.96 13.21
N ASN A 197 -26.34 27.59 14.32
CA ASN A 197 -25.90 28.55 15.33
C ASN A 197 -24.69 29.35 14.82
N LYS A 198 -24.91 30.65 14.61
CA LYS A 198 -23.94 31.58 14.06
C LYS A 198 -22.69 31.77 14.93
N GLU A 199 -22.77 31.55 16.24
CA GLU A 199 -21.62 31.72 17.13
C GLU A 199 -20.49 30.73 16.83
N TYR A 200 -20.83 29.48 16.47
CA TYR A 200 -19.82 28.51 16.01
C TYR A 200 -19.16 28.99 14.70
N GLY A 201 -19.97 29.50 13.77
CA GLY A 201 -19.51 30.04 12.50
C GLY A 201 -18.59 31.26 12.69
N ALA A 202 -18.94 32.16 13.61
CA ALA A 202 -18.14 33.34 13.93
C ALA A 202 -16.77 32.96 14.48
N LYS A 203 -16.70 32.02 15.45
CA LYS A 203 -15.42 31.51 15.96
C LYS A 203 -14.60 30.76 14.90
N ALA A 204 -15.25 29.99 14.02
CA ALA A 204 -14.58 29.37 12.89
C ALA A 204 -13.96 30.43 11.94
N ALA A 205 -14.67 31.51 11.65
CA ALA A 205 -14.18 32.60 10.81
C ALA A 205 -13.00 33.35 11.45
N ILE A 206 -13.04 33.55 12.78
CA ILE A 206 -11.94 34.14 13.56
C ILE A 206 -10.70 33.23 13.51
N LEU A 207 -10.85 31.93 13.74
CA LEU A 207 -9.74 30.97 13.66
C LEU A 207 -9.16 30.90 12.26
N LEU A 208 -10.01 30.86 11.22
CA LEU A 208 -9.58 30.84 9.83
C LEU A 208 -8.79 32.11 9.46
N ALA A 209 -9.18 33.27 9.99
CA ALA A 209 -8.42 34.50 9.82
C ALA A 209 -7.05 34.46 10.52
N GLY A 210 -6.96 33.84 11.70
CA GLY A 210 -5.68 33.59 12.38
C GLY A 210 -4.76 32.69 11.56
N ILE A 211 -5.31 31.63 10.96
CA ILE A 211 -4.57 30.77 10.00
C ILE A 211 -4.11 31.61 8.80
N ALA A 212 -4.98 32.41 8.19
CA ALA A 212 -4.67 33.24 7.02
C ALA A 212 -3.57 34.27 7.30
N ASP A 213 -3.61 34.90 8.48
CA ASP A 213 -2.62 35.89 8.88
C ASP A 213 -1.20 35.28 9.00
N GLN A 214 -1.13 34.02 9.45
CA GLN A 214 0.12 33.31 9.74
C GLN A 214 0.48 32.27 8.67
N GLN A 215 -0.21 32.23 7.53
CA GLN A 215 0.00 31.22 6.49
C GLN A 215 1.23 31.56 5.61
N PRO A 216 2.29 30.71 5.61
CA PRO A 216 3.37 30.85 4.67
C PRO A 216 2.98 30.38 3.27
N GLY A 217 3.63 30.95 2.27
CA GLY A 217 3.45 30.58 0.87
C GLY A 217 4.33 31.43 -0.06
N PRO A 218 4.08 31.38 -1.38
CA PRO A 218 4.92 32.04 -2.36
C PRO A 218 4.94 33.58 -2.22
N LYS A 219 3.84 34.18 -1.75
CA LYS A 219 3.64 35.63 -1.72
C LYS A 219 3.80 36.22 -0.32
N TYR A 220 3.39 35.49 0.70
CA TYR A 220 3.36 35.92 2.10
C TYR A 220 4.15 34.95 2.97
N HIS A 221 5.00 35.50 3.84
CA HIS A 221 5.86 34.75 4.76
C HIS A 221 6.66 33.64 4.06
N SER A 222 7.18 33.93 2.87
CA SER A 222 7.82 32.94 2.00
C SER A 222 9.07 32.37 2.64
N GLU A 223 9.77 33.16 3.46
CA GLU A 223 10.93 32.78 4.25
C GLU A 223 10.64 31.76 5.38
N HIS A 224 9.37 31.54 5.72
CA HIS A 224 8.94 30.80 6.90
C HIS A 224 8.20 29.48 6.60
N CYS A 225 8.31 28.94 5.38
CA CYS A 225 7.76 27.61 5.08
C CYS A 225 8.49 26.52 5.88
N TYR A 226 7.89 25.33 5.96
CA TYR A 226 8.40 24.23 6.79
C TYR A 226 9.82 23.80 6.45
N GLY A 227 10.18 23.68 5.18
CA GLY A 227 11.50 23.29 4.70
C GLY A 227 12.53 24.43 4.68
N GLY A 228 12.14 25.63 5.12
CA GLY A 228 12.87 26.89 4.92
C GLY A 228 12.11 27.83 3.97
N PRO A 229 12.80 28.73 3.25
CA PRO A 229 12.15 29.58 2.26
C PRO A 229 11.38 28.79 1.19
N TYR A 230 10.30 29.38 0.67
CA TYR A 230 9.43 28.81 -0.33
C TYR A 230 10.21 28.33 -1.56
N GLY A 231 9.88 27.12 -2.01
CA GLY A 231 10.50 26.47 -3.16
C GLY A 231 10.03 25.02 -3.31
N TYR A 232 10.68 24.30 -4.21
CA TYR A 232 10.39 22.89 -4.46
C TYR A 232 10.43 22.06 -3.17
N ARG A 233 9.33 21.34 -2.87
CA ARG A 233 9.13 20.54 -1.66
C ARG A 233 9.44 21.27 -0.34
N SER A 234 9.29 22.59 -0.31
CA SER A 234 9.45 23.39 0.90
C SER A 234 8.32 23.17 1.91
N GLY A 235 7.16 22.64 1.52
CA GLY A 235 5.99 22.61 2.40
C GLY A 235 5.39 24.01 2.61
N LEU A 236 4.41 24.11 3.50
CA LEU A 236 3.81 25.39 3.93
C LEU A 236 3.94 25.50 5.46
N VAL A 237 2.84 25.41 6.20
CA VAL A 237 2.87 25.32 7.67
C VAL A 237 3.51 24.00 8.14
N THR A 238 3.32 22.93 7.35
CA THR A 238 3.84 21.59 7.61
C THR A 238 4.71 21.16 6.44
N ASP A 239 5.27 19.94 6.49
CA ASP A 239 6.04 19.42 5.36
C ASP A 239 5.24 19.36 4.04
N TYR A 240 5.97 19.07 2.97
CA TYR A 240 5.42 19.02 1.62
C TYR A 240 4.37 17.91 1.42
N ILE A 241 4.23 16.94 2.33
CA ILE A 241 3.21 15.88 2.28
C ILE A 241 1.96 16.33 3.03
N TRP A 242 2.12 16.67 4.31
CA TRP A 242 0.98 16.93 5.22
C TRP A 242 0.26 18.24 4.88
N SER A 243 0.95 19.19 4.24
CA SER A 243 0.32 20.45 3.81
C SER A 243 -0.82 20.22 2.82
N ASN A 244 -0.74 19.19 1.97
CA ASN A 244 -1.83 18.82 1.06
C ASN A 244 -3.02 18.21 1.82
N ILE A 245 -2.75 17.42 2.86
CA ILE A 245 -3.79 16.70 3.62
C ILE A 245 -4.67 17.71 4.36
N VAL A 246 -4.06 18.71 5.00
CA VAL A 246 -4.79 19.75 5.76
C VAL A 246 -5.43 20.82 4.88
N ALA A 247 -4.94 21.00 3.65
CA ALA A 247 -5.55 21.94 2.70
C ALA A 247 -7.00 21.59 2.37
N VAL A 248 -7.33 20.29 2.31
CA VAL A 248 -8.69 19.79 2.05
C VAL A 248 -9.70 20.25 3.11
N PRO A 249 -9.54 19.92 4.41
CA PRO A 249 -10.50 20.37 5.42
C PRO A 249 -10.50 21.88 5.59
N ILE A 250 -9.37 22.60 5.43
CA ILE A 250 -9.35 24.06 5.51
C ILE A 250 -10.23 24.69 4.40
N ALA A 251 -10.10 24.21 3.16
CA ALA A 251 -10.93 24.69 2.05
C ALA A 251 -12.41 24.38 2.26
N GLN A 252 -12.74 23.17 2.72
CA GLN A 252 -14.12 22.80 3.07
C GLN A 252 -14.69 23.67 4.20
N CYS A 253 -13.89 24.00 5.21
CA CYS A 253 -14.32 24.88 6.30
C CYS A 253 -14.59 26.31 5.81
N TYR A 254 -13.75 26.85 4.93
CA TYR A 254 -14.02 28.13 4.29
C TYR A 254 -15.36 28.11 3.53
N ASP A 255 -15.61 27.06 2.75
CA ASP A 255 -16.89 26.88 2.06
C ASP A 255 -18.07 26.84 3.03
N ALA A 256 -17.95 26.09 4.13
CA ALA A 256 -18.99 25.97 5.14
C ALA A 256 -19.38 27.34 5.72
N ILE A 257 -18.38 28.16 6.08
CA ILE A 257 -18.59 29.44 6.77
C ILE A 257 -18.69 30.64 5.84
N TYR A 258 -18.65 30.45 4.52
CA TYR A 258 -18.69 31.55 3.56
C TYR A 258 -19.80 32.59 3.83
N PRO A 259 -21.05 32.21 4.21
CA PRO A 259 -22.10 33.17 4.56
C PRO A 259 -21.91 33.91 5.89
N VAL A 260 -21.09 33.40 6.81
CA VAL A 260 -20.87 34.00 8.14
C VAL A 260 -20.39 35.44 8.03
N TYR A 261 -19.57 35.77 7.04
CA TYR A 261 -19.06 37.13 6.83
C TYR A 261 -20.17 38.15 6.56
N ASP A 262 -21.33 37.75 6.02
CA ASP A 262 -22.51 38.60 5.90
C ASP A 262 -23.43 38.49 7.13
N GLU A 263 -23.46 37.33 7.79
CA GLU A 263 -24.42 36.98 8.83
C GLU A 263 -24.02 37.43 10.26
N ALA A 264 -22.72 37.70 10.50
CA ALA A 264 -22.10 37.94 11.81
C ALA A 264 -21.15 39.17 11.76
N PRO A 265 -21.68 40.41 11.84
CA PRO A 265 -20.88 41.63 11.74
C PRO A 265 -19.79 41.77 12.81
N GLU A 266 -19.97 41.14 13.97
CA GLU A 266 -18.99 41.06 15.05
C GLU A 266 -17.66 40.43 14.61
N VAL A 267 -17.68 39.52 13.63
CA VAL A 267 -16.46 38.96 13.05
C VAL A 267 -15.66 40.06 12.36
N LEU A 268 -16.31 40.90 11.53
CA LEU A 268 -15.63 41.97 10.83
C LEU A 268 -15.09 43.04 11.82
N GLU A 269 -15.81 43.30 12.91
CA GLU A 269 -15.33 44.16 14.00
C GLU A 269 -14.07 43.61 14.65
N PHE A 270 -14.06 42.31 14.98
CA PHE A 270 -12.90 41.65 15.56
C PHE A 270 -11.70 41.68 14.60
N LEU A 271 -11.89 41.34 13.33
CA LEU A 271 -10.82 41.35 12.33
C LEU A 271 -10.22 42.74 12.13
N ARG A 272 -11.05 43.79 12.09
CA ARG A 272 -10.56 45.18 12.05
C ARG A 272 -9.79 45.56 13.30
N ALA A 273 -10.22 45.10 14.48
CA ALA A 273 -9.50 45.33 15.73
C ALA A 273 -8.13 44.64 15.75
N LYS A 274 -7.96 43.52 15.02
CA LYS A 274 -6.67 42.85 14.77
C LYS A 274 -5.85 43.49 13.65
N GLY A 275 -6.37 44.52 12.96
CA GLY A 275 -5.69 45.18 11.84
C GLY A 275 -5.79 44.41 10.51
N LEU A 276 -6.71 43.46 10.40
CA LEU A 276 -6.89 42.64 9.20
C LEU A 276 -7.91 43.27 8.23
N PRO A 277 -7.81 43.00 6.91
CA PRO A 277 -8.78 43.48 5.92
C PRO A 277 -10.18 42.92 6.18
N ALA A 278 -11.11 43.81 6.55
CA ALA A 278 -12.50 43.46 6.84
C ALA A 278 -13.40 44.72 6.86
N ALA A 279 -13.19 45.69 5.96
CA ALA A 279 -14.10 46.84 5.88
C ALA A 279 -15.46 46.40 5.33
N THR A 280 -15.46 45.40 4.44
CA THR A 280 -16.63 44.66 3.97
C THR A 280 -16.47 43.15 4.19
N ALA A 281 -17.58 42.41 4.09
CA ALA A 281 -17.54 40.95 4.06
C ALA A 281 -16.69 40.40 2.90
N GLN A 282 -16.71 41.10 1.76
CA GLN A 282 -15.90 40.75 0.60
C GLN A 282 -14.41 40.90 0.88
N ASP A 283 -13.98 41.96 1.57
CA ASP A 283 -12.57 42.15 1.93
C ASP A 283 -12.05 41.00 2.81
N ALA A 284 -12.88 40.54 3.75
CA ALA A 284 -12.52 39.44 4.65
C ALA A 284 -12.42 38.10 3.91
N ARG A 285 -13.31 37.86 2.93
CA ARG A 285 -13.25 36.70 2.03
C ARG A 285 -11.99 36.72 1.18
N GLU A 286 -11.72 37.84 0.50
CA GLU A 286 -10.54 38.03 -0.33
C GLU A 286 -9.25 37.85 0.48
N PHE A 287 -9.22 38.32 1.73
CA PHE A 287 -8.10 38.08 2.63
C PHE A 287 -7.82 36.58 2.81
N VAL A 288 -8.85 35.78 3.11
CA VAL A 288 -8.70 34.32 3.28
C VAL A 288 -8.36 33.62 1.96
N GLU A 289 -9.03 33.99 0.87
CA GLU A 289 -8.81 33.41 -0.47
C GLU A 289 -7.37 33.66 -0.94
N GLU A 290 -6.86 34.89 -0.83
CA GLU A 290 -5.49 35.25 -1.22
C GLU A 290 -4.45 34.62 -0.31
N ARG A 291 -4.67 34.64 1.02
CA ARG A 291 -3.67 34.21 2.01
C ARG A 291 -3.57 32.70 2.15
N ILE A 292 -4.66 31.96 1.92
CA ILE A 292 -4.67 30.51 2.08
C ILE A 292 -4.84 29.83 0.72
N LEU A 293 -5.98 30.04 0.06
CA LEU A 293 -6.38 29.22 -1.08
C LEU A 293 -5.46 29.43 -2.28
N ARG A 294 -5.23 30.68 -2.72
CA ARG A 294 -4.37 30.98 -3.87
C ARG A 294 -2.90 30.67 -3.61
N GLN A 295 -2.39 30.91 -2.41
CA GLN A 295 -1.04 30.47 -2.03
C GLN A 295 -0.88 28.94 -2.13
N THR A 296 -1.91 28.20 -1.69
CA THR A 296 -1.91 26.74 -1.75
C THR A 296 -2.06 26.24 -3.19
N MET A 297 -2.90 26.88 -4.02
CA MET A 297 -2.99 26.59 -5.45
C MET A 297 -1.64 26.74 -6.14
N GLN A 298 -0.94 27.86 -5.90
CA GLN A 298 0.40 28.08 -6.46
C GLN A 298 1.40 27.05 -5.93
N ALA A 299 1.34 26.71 -4.63
CA ALA A 299 2.20 25.70 -4.04
C ALA A 299 2.01 24.29 -4.64
N LEU A 300 0.79 23.94 -5.06
CA LEU A 300 0.50 22.70 -5.79
C LEU A 300 1.12 22.72 -7.19
N LEU A 301 0.97 23.83 -7.92
CA LEU A 301 1.50 24.00 -9.29
C LEU A 301 3.03 24.02 -9.31
N ASP A 302 3.66 24.65 -8.32
CA ASP A 302 5.12 24.75 -8.19
C ASP A 302 5.75 23.49 -7.56
N VAL A 303 4.93 22.51 -7.14
CA VAL A 303 5.38 21.31 -6.41
C VAL A 303 6.13 21.69 -5.11
N ALA A 304 5.76 22.81 -4.49
CA ALA A 304 6.17 23.16 -3.13
C ALA A 304 5.51 22.20 -2.12
N ILE A 305 4.30 21.71 -2.45
CA ILE A 305 3.62 20.63 -1.75
C ILE A 305 3.27 19.50 -2.73
N GLN A 306 3.55 18.25 -2.33
CA GLN A 306 3.26 17.02 -3.07
C GLN A 306 3.19 15.84 -2.09
N GLY A 307 2.00 15.26 -1.93
CA GLY A 307 1.81 14.12 -1.03
C GLY A 307 1.93 12.78 -1.73
N ASN A 308 1.62 11.72 -0.99
CA ASN A 308 1.35 10.42 -1.60
C ASN A 308 0.21 10.54 -2.61
N PRO A 309 0.24 9.76 -3.71
CA PRO A 309 -0.76 9.87 -4.77
C PRO A 309 -2.19 9.75 -4.28
N GLY A 310 -2.96 10.80 -4.57
CA GLY A 310 -4.31 11.02 -4.07
C GLY A 310 -4.39 12.24 -3.15
N HIS A 311 -3.34 12.63 -2.42
CA HIS A 311 -3.40 13.77 -1.48
C HIS A 311 -3.44 15.13 -2.20
N HIS A 312 -2.44 15.43 -3.03
CA HIS A 312 -2.34 16.75 -3.69
C HIS A 312 -3.38 16.92 -4.79
N GLN A 313 -3.78 15.84 -5.47
CA GLN A 313 -4.88 15.89 -6.43
C GLN A 313 -6.22 16.17 -5.75
N LEU A 314 -6.46 15.56 -4.57
CA LEU A 314 -7.68 15.82 -3.80
C LEU A 314 -7.70 17.26 -3.27
N ALA A 315 -6.55 17.78 -2.80
CA ALA A 315 -6.42 19.18 -2.42
C ALA A 315 -6.73 20.12 -3.59
N ALA A 316 -6.15 19.87 -4.77
CA ALA A 316 -6.37 20.67 -5.97
C ALA A 316 -7.84 20.70 -6.40
N LEU A 317 -8.51 19.54 -6.49
CA LEU A 317 -9.92 19.46 -6.87
C LEU A 317 -10.84 20.08 -5.81
N THR A 318 -10.53 19.91 -4.53
CA THR A 318 -11.31 20.50 -3.44
C THR A 318 -11.22 22.02 -3.48
N ILE A 319 -10.01 22.59 -3.58
CA ILE A 319 -9.82 24.04 -3.64
C ILE A 319 -10.40 24.59 -4.96
N GLY A 320 -10.22 23.90 -6.09
CA GLY A 320 -10.81 24.29 -7.37
C GLY A 320 -12.34 24.39 -7.32
N LEU A 321 -13.00 23.40 -6.71
CA LEU A 321 -14.45 23.45 -6.47
C LEU A 321 -14.84 24.56 -5.48
N VAL A 322 -14.07 24.73 -4.40
CA VAL A 322 -14.38 25.73 -3.36
C VAL A 322 -14.24 27.15 -3.90
N LEU A 323 -13.14 27.49 -4.57
CA LEU A 323 -12.92 28.84 -5.07
C LEU A 323 -13.81 29.13 -6.29
N ASP A 324 -14.06 28.12 -7.12
CA ASP A 324 -14.91 28.19 -8.32
C ASP A 324 -14.58 29.37 -9.25
N ASP A 325 -13.29 29.70 -9.36
CA ASP A 325 -12.78 30.82 -10.14
C ASP A 325 -12.37 30.38 -11.55
N HIS A 326 -13.11 30.83 -12.55
CA HIS A 326 -12.79 30.64 -13.97
C HIS A 326 -12.51 31.97 -14.67
N SER A 327 -12.18 33.02 -13.90
CA SER A 327 -11.74 34.30 -14.44
C SER A 327 -10.27 34.25 -14.89
N ASP A 328 -9.79 35.37 -15.44
CA ASP A 328 -8.37 35.56 -15.84
C ASP A 328 -7.41 35.74 -14.63
N ALA A 329 -7.89 35.61 -13.39
CA ALA A 329 -7.09 35.75 -12.18
C ALA A 329 -6.36 34.44 -11.82
N HIS A 330 -5.10 34.32 -12.22
CA HIS A 330 -4.30 33.10 -12.01
C HIS A 330 -3.48 33.11 -10.70
N PRO A 331 -3.25 31.94 -10.06
CA PRO A 331 -3.83 30.65 -10.42
C PRO A 331 -5.34 30.62 -10.10
N ASN A 332 -6.11 30.00 -11.00
CA ASN A 332 -7.56 29.85 -10.88
C ASN A 332 -7.96 28.36 -10.74
N SER A 333 -9.26 28.08 -10.67
CA SER A 333 -9.76 26.70 -10.51
C SER A 333 -9.40 25.79 -11.68
N TYR A 334 -9.41 26.28 -12.92
CA TYR A 334 -9.03 25.49 -14.09
C TYR A 334 -7.55 25.08 -14.04
N ASP A 335 -6.64 25.97 -13.65
CA ASP A 335 -5.19 25.71 -13.58
C ASP A 335 -4.86 24.53 -12.66
N VAL A 336 -5.40 24.54 -11.44
CA VAL A 336 -5.11 23.49 -10.46
C VAL A 336 -5.81 22.18 -10.79
N VAL A 337 -7.03 22.21 -11.35
CA VAL A 337 -7.74 21.01 -11.79
C VAL A 337 -6.99 20.35 -12.95
N LYS A 338 -6.58 21.13 -13.95
CA LYS A 338 -5.76 20.64 -15.08
C LYS A 338 -4.40 20.13 -14.60
N GLY A 339 -3.77 20.84 -13.66
CA GLY A 339 -2.53 20.41 -13.02
C GLY A 339 -2.68 19.04 -12.34
N ALA A 340 -3.74 18.81 -11.58
CA ALA A 340 -4.00 17.54 -10.92
C ALA A 340 -4.27 16.37 -11.89
N TYR A 341 -4.90 16.66 -13.03
CA TYR A 341 -5.24 15.64 -14.04
C TYR A 341 -4.04 15.20 -14.87
N TYR A 342 -3.12 16.11 -15.20
CA TYR A 342 -2.09 15.85 -16.21
C TYR A 342 -0.65 16.08 -15.77
N ASN A 343 -0.41 16.83 -14.69
CA ASN A 343 0.95 17.19 -14.28
C ASN A 343 1.41 16.44 -13.03
N GLY A 344 2.73 16.31 -12.90
CA GLY A 344 3.39 15.86 -11.68
C GLY A 344 3.24 14.36 -11.40
N TYR A 345 3.41 14.02 -10.12
CA TYR A 345 3.44 12.64 -9.65
C TYR A 345 2.02 12.04 -9.57
N ALA A 346 1.81 10.93 -10.30
CA ALA A 346 0.57 10.16 -10.42
C ALA A 346 -0.66 11.00 -10.85
N PRO A 347 -0.67 11.57 -12.07
CA PRO A 347 -1.77 12.41 -12.54
C PRO A 347 -3.11 11.66 -12.54
N ALA A 348 -4.20 12.35 -12.18
CA ALA A 348 -5.50 11.71 -11.96
C ALA A 348 -6.05 11.01 -13.21
N ALA A 349 -5.80 11.55 -14.41
CA ALA A 349 -6.31 11.00 -15.66
C ALA A 349 -5.86 9.55 -15.91
N TRP A 350 -4.75 9.12 -15.32
CA TRP A 350 -4.09 7.84 -15.62
C TRP A 350 -4.01 6.90 -14.43
N ILE A 351 -4.52 7.27 -13.25
CA ILE A 351 -4.27 6.51 -12.03
C ILE A 351 -4.83 5.08 -12.12
N PHE A 352 -6.07 4.91 -12.57
CA PHE A 352 -6.69 3.59 -12.63
C PHE A 352 -6.20 2.79 -13.84
N SER A 353 -5.85 3.44 -14.95
CA SER A 353 -5.28 2.74 -16.10
C SER A 353 -3.84 2.28 -15.84
N ASN A 354 -3.02 3.07 -15.15
CA ASN A 354 -1.57 2.87 -15.12
C ASN A 354 -1.01 2.62 -13.70
N GLY A 355 -1.61 3.22 -12.67
CA GLY A 355 -1.14 3.17 -11.28
C GLY A 355 -1.74 2.06 -10.42
N VAL A 356 -2.64 1.25 -11.00
CA VAL A 356 -3.31 0.12 -10.33
C VAL A 356 -3.15 -1.14 -11.19
N THR A 357 -2.91 -2.27 -10.53
CA THR A 357 -2.84 -3.61 -11.14
C THR A 357 -4.22 -4.04 -11.63
N ARG A 358 -4.27 -5.12 -12.43
CA ARG A 358 -5.56 -5.64 -12.97
C ARG A 358 -6.48 -6.21 -11.88
N ASP A 359 -5.90 -6.55 -10.74
CA ASP A 359 -6.57 -7.05 -9.53
C ASP A 359 -6.77 -5.97 -8.46
N GLY A 360 -6.45 -4.70 -8.76
CA GLY A 360 -6.88 -3.55 -7.94
C GLY A 360 -5.87 -3.05 -6.90
N GLY A 361 -4.73 -3.71 -6.74
CA GLY A 361 -3.63 -3.21 -5.90
C GLY A 361 -2.86 -2.08 -6.57
N GLY A 362 -2.28 -1.18 -5.79
CA GLY A 362 -1.41 -0.12 -6.31
C GLY A 362 0.02 -0.61 -6.52
N TYR A 363 0.95 0.33 -6.57
CA TYR A 363 2.39 0.06 -6.72
C TYR A 363 3.14 0.16 -5.38
N GLU A 364 2.44 0.28 -4.25
CA GLU A 364 2.98 0.30 -2.89
C GLU A 364 2.39 -0.87 -2.07
N GLY A 365 2.70 -0.98 -0.78
CA GLY A 365 2.08 -1.98 0.09
C GLY A 365 0.59 -1.68 0.39
N PRO A 366 -0.22 -2.66 0.84
CA PRO A 366 -1.67 -2.48 1.03
C PRO A 366 -2.04 -1.35 2.00
N GLY A 367 -1.14 -0.97 2.91
CA GLY A 367 -1.32 0.17 3.82
C GLY A 367 -1.30 1.53 3.13
N TYR A 368 -0.48 1.71 2.09
CA TYR A 368 -0.35 2.95 1.31
C TYR A 368 -1.26 2.98 0.09
N ASP A 369 -1.62 1.81 -0.45
CA ASP A 369 -2.56 1.70 -1.56
C ASP A 369 -3.96 2.20 -1.19
N ARG A 370 -4.32 2.22 0.10
CA ARG A 370 -5.64 2.72 0.53
C ARG A 370 -5.80 4.21 0.24
N ILE A 371 -4.69 4.95 0.10
CA ILE A 371 -4.72 6.38 -0.23
C ILE A 371 -5.33 6.59 -1.63
N LYS A 372 -5.31 5.57 -2.49
CA LYS A 372 -5.84 5.67 -3.86
C LYS A 372 -7.37 5.75 -3.87
N PHE A 373 -8.06 5.44 -2.76
CA PHE A 373 -9.46 5.80 -2.57
C PHE A 373 -9.72 7.31 -2.65
N ASN A 374 -8.71 8.17 -2.44
CA ASN A 374 -8.85 9.60 -2.70
C ASN A 374 -9.16 9.90 -4.18
N TYR A 375 -8.73 9.04 -5.12
CA TYR A 375 -9.11 9.21 -6.53
C TYR A 375 -10.58 8.93 -6.81
N ILE A 376 -11.26 8.17 -5.93
CA ILE A 376 -12.72 8.07 -5.98
C ILE A 376 -13.35 9.43 -5.66
N GLN A 377 -12.87 10.11 -4.61
CA GLN A 377 -13.33 11.45 -4.27
C GLN A 377 -12.98 12.47 -5.35
N ILE A 378 -11.78 12.41 -5.92
CA ILE A 378 -11.35 13.28 -7.04
C ILE A 378 -12.30 13.11 -8.23
N GLY A 379 -12.64 11.88 -8.61
CA GLY A 379 -13.62 11.63 -9.67
C GLY A 379 -14.99 12.25 -9.36
N ARG A 380 -15.50 12.03 -8.13
CA ARG A 380 -16.78 12.63 -7.70
C ARG A 380 -16.76 14.17 -7.72
N LEU A 381 -15.66 14.79 -7.30
CA LEU A 381 -15.49 16.24 -7.34
C LEU A 381 -15.40 16.77 -8.78
N MET A 382 -14.75 16.02 -9.67
CA MET A 382 -14.69 16.36 -11.09
C MET A 382 -16.08 16.37 -11.72
N GLU A 383 -16.90 15.35 -11.46
CA GLU A 383 -18.27 15.29 -11.97
C GLU A 383 -19.14 16.45 -11.46
N ARG A 384 -18.88 16.91 -10.23
CA ARG A 384 -19.56 18.10 -9.67
C ARG A 384 -19.12 19.39 -10.35
N LEU A 385 -17.81 19.56 -10.56
CA LEU A 385 -17.27 20.68 -11.34
C LEU A 385 -17.85 20.69 -12.76
N ARG A 386 -17.94 19.52 -13.42
CA ARG A 386 -18.55 19.36 -14.75
C ARG A 386 -20.04 19.72 -14.73
N ALA A 387 -20.78 19.31 -13.71
CA ALA A 387 -22.20 19.65 -13.60
C ALA A 387 -22.43 21.17 -13.40
N MET A 388 -21.53 21.85 -12.71
CA MET A 388 -21.59 23.32 -12.52
C MET A 388 -21.10 24.09 -13.76
N HIS A 389 -20.07 23.58 -14.44
CA HIS A 389 -19.40 24.25 -15.55
C HIS A 389 -19.18 23.30 -16.74
N PRO A 390 -20.25 22.85 -17.42
CA PRO A 390 -20.16 21.87 -18.49
C PRO A 390 -19.37 22.37 -19.71
N ASP A 391 -19.34 23.69 -19.94
CA ASP A 391 -18.61 24.32 -21.04
C ASP A 391 -17.09 24.45 -20.76
N VAL A 392 -16.66 24.25 -19.51
CA VAL A 392 -15.26 24.35 -19.08
C VAL A 392 -14.61 22.98 -18.94
N TYR A 393 -15.38 21.99 -18.47
CA TYR A 393 -14.87 20.68 -18.06
C TYR A 393 -15.45 19.55 -18.92
N ASP A 394 -15.07 19.48 -20.19
CA ASP A 394 -15.53 18.44 -21.11
C ASP A 394 -14.90 17.05 -20.82
N GLU A 395 -15.57 15.98 -21.20
CA GLU A 395 -15.11 14.59 -20.98
C GLU A 395 -13.89 14.20 -21.81
N THR A 396 -13.59 14.91 -22.91
CA THR A 396 -12.41 14.63 -23.74
C THR A 396 -11.15 15.12 -23.03
N THR A 397 -11.22 16.32 -22.43
CA THR A 397 -10.13 16.90 -21.65
C THR A 397 -10.09 16.38 -20.23
N PHE A 398 -11.22 16.06 -19.61
CA PHE A 398 -11.29 15.57 -18.23
C PHE A 398 -12.12 14.29 -18.17
N PRO A 399 -11.53 13.14 -18.56
CA PRO A 399 -12.26 11.88 -18.62
C PRO A 399 -12.77 11.49 -17.23
N ASN A 400 -13.93 10.82 -17.22
CA ASN A 400 -14.44 10.22 -15.99
C ASN A 400 -13.55 9.03 -15.60
N ILE A 401 -12.71 9.24 -14.60
CA ILE A 401 -11.77 8.23 -14.14
C ILE A 401 -12.45 7.05 -13.42
N LEU A 402 -13.71 7.21 -12.98
CA LEU A 402 -14.46 6.18 -12.27
C LEU A 402 -15.02 5.10 -13.20
N ASP A 403 -15.14 5.40 -14.49
CA ASP A 403 -15.59 4.44 -15.51
C ASP A 403 -14.47 3.46 -15.92
N GLN A 404 -13.24 3.72 -15.49
CA GLN A 404 -12.09 2.86 -15.77
C GLN A 404 -12.24 1.49 -15.08
N PRO A 405 -11.98 0.37 -15.78
CA PRO A 405 -12.29 -0.98 -15.27
C PRO A 405 -11.55 -1.31 -13.96
N LYS A 406 -10.35 -0.75 -13.74
CA LYS A 406 -9.57 -1.00 -12.53
C LYS A 406 -10.00 -0.16 -11.33
N ALA A 407 -10.82 0.87 -11.51
CA ALA A 407 -11.38 1.65 -10.40
C ALA A 407 -12.28 0.78 -9.51
N LYS A 408 -13.10 -0.08 -10.12
CA LYS A 408 -13.89 -1.11 -9.42
C LYS A 408 -12.99 -2.12 -8.70
N LYS A 409 -11.91 -2.57 -9.36
CA LYS A 409 -11.00 -3.60 -8.81
C LYS A 409 -10.33 -3.21 -7.50
N MET A 410 -10.09 -1.93 -7.25
CA MET A 410 -9.53 -1.47 -5.97
C MET A 410 -10.40 -1.85 -4.76
N TYR A 411 -11.72 -1.91 -4.90
CA TYR A 411 -12.62 -2.39 -3.84
C TYR A 411 -12.55 -3.92 -3.67
N GLU A 412 -12.38 -4.66 -4.77
CA GLU A 412 -12.23 -6.11 -4.75
C GLU A 412 -10.90 -6.52 -4.10
N PHE A 413 -9.82 -5.80 -4.39
CA PHE A 413 -8.49 -6.01 -3.80
C PHE A 413 -8.51 -6.11 -2.27
N TYR A 414 -9.22 -5.23 -1.58
CA TYR A 414 -9.29 -5.25 -0.11
C TYR A 414 -10.21 -6.34 0.46
N ILE A 415 -11.20 -6.81 -0.31
CA ILE A 415 -11.93 -8.03 0.07
C ILE A 415 -11.00 -9.22 -0.07
N ASP A 416 -10.32 -9.32 -1.22
CA ASP A 416 -9.56 -10.50 -1.60
C ASP A 416 -8.18 -10.57 -0.89
N THR A 417 -7.71 -9.50 -0.25
CA THR A 417 -6.51 -9.53 0.62
C THR A 417 -6.83 -9.73 2.11
N CYS A 418 -8.11 -9.83 2.48
CA CYS A 418 -8.52 -10.01 3.87
C CYS A 418 -8.56 -11.51 4.24
N SER A 419 -7.60 -11.95 5.06
CA SER A 419 -7.53 -13.31 5.60
C SER A 419 -8.26 -13.39 6.94
N LEU A 420 -9.08 -14.44 7.12
CA LEU A 420 -9.83 -14.73 8.35
C LEU A 420 -10.67 -13.53 8.85
N GLY A 421 -11.11 -12.67 7.94
CA GLY A 421 -11.89 -11.47 8.26
C GLY A 421 -11.20 -10.47 9.19
N PHE A 422 -9.87 -10.45 9.24
CA PHE A 422 -9.12 -9.47 10.05
C PHE A 422 -7.71 -9.16 9.55
N PHE A 423 -7.00 -10.16 9.03
CA PHE A 423 -5.60 -10.01 8.65
C PHE A 423 -5.47 -9.52 7.21
N THR A 424 -4.48 -8.67 6.99
CA THR A 424 -3.98 -8.32 5.66
C THR A 424 -2.46 -8.48 5.74
N PRO A 425 -1.81 -9.19 4.80
CA PRO A 425 -0.37 -9.36 4.83
C PRO A 425 0.35 -7.99 4.92
N PRO A 426 1.23 -7.78 5.92
CA PRO A 426 1.95 -6.52 6.11
C PRO A 426 3.15 -6.40 5.15
N VAL A 427 2.89 -6.52 3.85
CA VAL A 427 3.89 -6.50 2.77
C VAL A 427 4.29 -5.07 2.42
N GLY A 428 5.59 -4.83 2.27
CA GLY A 428 6.15 -3.47 2.22
C GLY A 428 5.97 -2.72 3.55
N ASP A 429 5.99 -1.39 3.51
CA ASP A 429 5.71 -0.56 4.69
C ASP A 429 4.21 -0.56 5.02
N ALA A 430 3.72 -1.67 5.55
CA ALA A 430 2.29 -1.86 5.81
C ALA A 430 2.04 -2.43 7.21
N GLY A 431 0.84 -2.10 7.72
CA GLY A 431 0.39 -2.56 9.03
C GLY A 431 1.21 -2.00 10.19
N GLY A 432 1.17 -2.71 11.31
CA GLY A 432 2.11 -2.54 12.41
C GLY A 432 2.54 -3.93 12.87
N GLU A 433 3.66 -4.01 13.58
CA GLU A 433 4.20 -5.30 14.02
C GLU A 433 3.16 -6.09 14.83
N ARG A 434 2.81 -7.30 14.36
CA ARG A 434 1.92 -8.23 15.08
C ARG A 434 2.71 -9.37 15.74
N LEU A 435 3.94 -9.06 16.14
CA LEU A 435 4.87 -10.02 16.72
C LEU A 435 4.49 -10.37 18.17
N ARG A 436 3.57 -9.64 18.80
CA ARG A 436 2.99 -10.05 20.09
C ARG A 436 1.79 -10.98 19.82
N PRO A 437 1.80 -12.22 20.33
CA PRO A 437 0.72 -13.15 20.06
C PRO A 437 -0.57 -12.71 20.75
N GLY A 438 -1.70 -13.07 20.13
CA GLY A 438 -3.03 -12.85 20.71
C GLY A 438 -4.11 -13.41 19.80
N ILE A 439 -5.20 -13.90 20.40
CA ILE A 439 -6.40 -14.33 19.69
C ILE A 439 -7.14 -13.10 19.19
N ILE A 440 -7.29 -12.98 17.87
CA ILE A 440 -7.97 -11.86 17.24
C ILE A 440 -9.15 -12.37 16.43
N PRO A 441 -10.38 -12.28 16.98
CA PRO A 441 -11.55 -12.77 16.27
C PRO A 441 -11.81 -11.94 15.01
N ARG A 442 -12.54 -12.56 14.08
CA ARG A 442 -12.98 -11.93 12.83
C ARG A 442 -13.73 -10.62 13.13
N ARG A 443 -13.50 -9.59 12.33
CA ARG A 443 -14.22 -8.30 12.47
C ARG A 443 -14.79 -7.76 11.17
N TYR A 444 -14.18 -8.08 10.04
CA TYR A 444 -14.47 -7.42 8.78
C TYR A 444 -14.53 -8.44 7.63
N TYR A 445 -15.21 -8.07 6.54
CA TYR A 445 -15.04 -8.73 5.24
C TYR A 445 -13.95 -8.05 4.39
N ALA A 446 -13.70 -6.77 4.67
CA ALA A 446 -12.62 -5.99 4.10
C ALA A 446 -12.17 -4.94 5.12
N PRO A 447 -10.86 -4.63 5.23
CA PRO A 447 -10.41 -3.49 6.01
C PRO A 447 -10.99 -2.19 5.43
N TYR A 448 -11.00 -1.13 6.25
CA TYR A 448 -11.44 0.20 5.81
C TYR A 448 -12.88 0.24 5.26
N ARG A 449 -13.81 -0.46 5.93
CA ARG A 449 -15.22 -0.62 5.50
C ARG A 449 -15.94 0.67 5.08
N HIS A 450 -15.56 1.85 5.61
CA HIS A 450 -16.16 3.14 5.26
C HIS A 450 -15.98 3.51 3.79
N PHE A 451 -14.91 3.07 3.10
CA PHE A 451 -14.73 3.35 1.67
C PHE A 451 -15.83 2.72 0.80
N TYR A 452 -16.41 1.60 1.23
CA TYR A 452 -17.40 0.85 0.44
C TYR A 452 -18.75 1.55 0.28
N LEU A 453 -19.02 2.64 1.03
CA LEU A 453 -20.22 3.45 0.81
C LEU A 453 -20.21 4.06 -0.60
N ASP A 454 -19.12 4.72 -0.99
CA ASP A 454 -19.02 5.32 -2.32
C ASP A 454 -18.88 4.26 -3.40
N GLY A 455 -18.17 3.16 -3.11
CA GLY A 455 -18.13 2.00 -4.01
C GLY A 455 -19.52 1.45 -4.31
N PHE A 456 -20.36 1.29 -3.29
CA PHE A 456 -21.73 0.81 -3.49
C PHE A 456 -22.60 1.83 -4.22
N ARG A 457 -22.49 3.13 -3.90
CA ARG A 457 -23.20 4.20 -4.62
C ARG A 457 -22.91 4.19 -6.12
N ILE A 458 -21.65 4.04 -6.49
CA ILE A 458 -21.17 4.09 -7.88
C ILE A 458 -21.49 2.79 -8.62
N TYR A 459 -21.09 1.63 -8.08
CA TYR A 459 -21.08 0.37 -8.83
C TYR A 459 -22.25 -0.57 -8.51
N ARG A 460 -23.01 -0.30 -7.45
CA ARG A 460 -24.19 -1.10 -7.04
C ARG A 460 -23.91 -2.60 -6.84
N GLU A 461 -22.66 -2.93 -6.50
CA GLU A 461 -22.20 -4.30 -6.27
C GLU A 461 -22.65 -4.82 -4.89
N PRO A 462 -23.48 -5.88 -4.80
CA PRO A 462 -23.97 -6.40 -3.52
C PRO A 462 -22.88 -6.78 -2.52
N ARG A 463 -21.73 -7.28 -2.98
CA ARG A 463 -20.58 -7.57 -2.09
C ARG A 463 -20.11 -6.31 -1.36
N TYR A 464 -20.20 -5.12 -1.98
CA TYR A 464 -19.76 -3.88 -1.33
C TYR A 464 -20.70 -3.47 -0.20
N ALA A 465 -22.00 -3.70 -0.34
CA ALA A 465 -22.95 -3.50 0.74
C ALA A 465 -22.64 -4.42 1.95
N LYS A 466 -22.32 -5.70 1.69
CA LYS A 466 -21.92 -6.63 2.76
C LYS A 466 -20.58 -6.27 3.40
N ALA A 467 -19.60 -5.85 2.60
CA ALA A 467 -18.31 -5.36 3.10
C ALA A 467 -18.46 -4.11 3.97
N LEU A 468 -19.33 -3.18 3.57
CA LEU A 468 -19.63 -1.95 4.30
C LEU A 468 -20.26 -2.23 5.67
N LEU A 469 -21.28 -3.10 5.74
CA LEU A 469 -21.93 -3.47 7.01
C LEU A 469 -21.03 -4.32 7.92
N GLY A 470 -20.05 -5.01 7.35
CA GLY A 470 -19.16 -5.90 8.09
C GLY A 470 -19.90 -7.08 8.73
N LEU A 471 -19.21 -7.78 9.65
CA LEU A 471 -19.77 -8.97 10.31
C LEU A 471 -20.88 -8.63 11.32
N GLU A 472 -20.86 -7.42 11.88
CA GLU A 472 -21.84 -6.96 12.88
C GLU A 472 -23.14 -6.45 12.25
N GLY A 473 -23.19 -6.26 10.92
CA GLY A 473 -24.39 -5.72 10.25
C GLY A 473 -24.63 -4.24 10.50
N THR A 474 -23.59 -3.49 10.93
CA THR A 474 -23.65 -2.08 11.33
C THR A 474 -22.90 -1.18 10.34
N LEU A 475 -23.42 0.02 10.11
CA LEU A 475 -22.66 1.00 9.32
C LEU A 475 -21.49 1.57 10.14
N PRO A 476 -20.32 1.80 9.51
CA PRO A 476 -19.25 2.61 10.08
C PRO A 476 -19.66 4.08 10.17
N ASP A 477 -18.78 4.88 10.78
CA ASP A 477 -18.80 6.32 10.56
C ASP A 477 -18.60 6.62 9.06
N VAL A 478 -19.60 7.28 8.46
CA VAL A 478 -19.63 7.69 7.05
C VAL A 478 -19.93 9.19 6.93
N ASP A 479 -19.83 9.76 5.73
CA ASP A 479 -20.10 11.18 5.49
C ASP A 479 -21.55 11.54 5.84
N LEU A 480 -21.70 12.41 6.85
CA LEU A 480 -22.97 12.90 7.35
C LEU A 480 -23.72 13.75 6.32
N PHE A 481 -23.01 14.43 5.42
CA PHE A 481 -23.56 15.43 4.50
C PHE A 481 -24.00 14.86 3.15
N GLU A 482 -24.12 13.54 3.05
CA GLU A 482 -24.64 12.86 1.87
C GLU A 482 -25.95 12.14 2.22
N PRO A 483 -26.95 12.09 1.32
CA PRO A 483 -28.17 11.32 1.55
C PRO A 483 -27.84 9.86 1.91
N SER A 484 -28.39 9.38 3.02
CA SER A 484 -28.23 7.99 3.42
C SER A 484 -28.94 7.06 2.44
N ILE A 485 -28.24 6.00 2.03
CA ILE A 485 -28.77 4.89 1.21
C ILE A 485 -28.79 3.58 2.03
N GLU A 486 -28.95 3.69 3.36
CA GLU A 486 -28.88 2.56 4.28
C GLU A 486 -29.89 1.45 3.95
N ASP A 487 -31.12 1.81 3.57
CA ASP A 487 -32.15 0.83 3.20
C ASP A 487 -31.71 -0.01 1.98
N GLU A 488 -31.17 0.65 0.95
CA GLU A 488 -30.64 -0.03 -0.26
C GLU A 488 -29.43 -0.91 0.07
N ILE A 489 -28.55 -0.45 0.98
CA ILE A 489 -27.39 -1.23 1.45
C ILE A 489 -27.87 -2.50 2.16
N ARG A 490 -28.85 -2.39 3.06
CA ARG A 490 -29.37 -3.54 3.81
C ARG A 490 -30.08 -4.53 2.89
N GLU A 491 -30.84 -4.05 1.93
CA GLU A 491 -31.47 -4.89 0.90
C GLU A 491 -30.43 -5.64 0.06
N ALA A 492 -29.42 -4.93 -0.47
CA ALA A 492 -28.38 -5.54 -1.28
C ALA A 492 -27.54 -6.55 -0.49
N ALA A 493 -27.18 -6.25 0.76
CA ALA A 493 -26.41 -7.14 1.62
C ALA A 493 -27.15 -8.43 2.00
N ALA A 494 -28.49 -8.43 1.98
CA ALA A 494 -29.30 -9.62 2.23
C ALA A 494 -29.37 -10.57 1.02
N SER A 495 -28.94 -10.13 -0.17
CA SER A 495 -28.92 -10.96 -1.38
C SER A 495 -27.86 -12.06 -1.30
N PRO A 496 -28.12 -13.27 -1.81
CA PRO A 496 -27.10 -14.32 -1.97
C PRO A 496 -25.88 -13.86 -2.80
N ALA A 497 -26.08 -12.92 -3.73
CA ALA A 497 -25.00 -12.35 -4.54
C ALA A 497 -23.98 -11.53 -3.71
N ALA A 498 -24.35 -11.11 -2.50
CA ALA A 498 -23.48 -10.36 -1.62
C ALA A 498 -22.46 -11.23 -0.87
N ALA A 499 -22.50 -12.57 -1.02
CA ALA A 499 -21.61 -13.49 -0.31
C ALA A 499 -20.12 -13.15 -0.51
N ILE A 500 -19.36 -13.22 0.58
CA ILE A 500 -17.91 -13.02 0.63
C ILE A 500 -17.36 -14.18 1.43
N ASP A 501 -16.84 -15.16 0.70
CA ASP A 501 -16.29 -16.39 1.25
C ASP A 501 -14.81 -16.47 0.85
N ALA A 502 -13.96 -16.79 1.82
CA ALA A 502 -12.55 -17.00 1.56
C ALA A 502 -12.36 -18.31 0.78
N GLN A 503 -11.41 -18.30 -0.16
CA GLN A 503 -11.08 -19.42 -1.02
C GLN A 503 -9.60 -19.33 -1.40
N THR A 504 -8.99 -20.46 -1.80
CA THR A 504 -7.70 -20.45 -2.51
C THR A 504 -7.81 -19.52 -3.70
N ARG A 505 -6.93 -18.52 -3.82
CA ARG A 505 -7.09 -17.43 -4.81
C ARG A 505 -5.77 -16.74 -5.13
N LEU A 506 -5.80 -15.91 -6.17
CA LEU A 506 -4.65 -15.15 -6.65
C LEU A 506 -5.01 -13.69 -6.85
N LEU A 507 -4.08 -12.81 -6.48
CA LEU A 507 -4.00 -11.44 -6.96
C LEU A 507 -2.70 -11.36 -7.77
N ASP A 508 -2.71 -11.96 -8.95
CA ASP A 508 -1.48 -12.35 -9.65
C ASP A 508 -0.68 -11.18 -10.24
N HIS A 509 -1.33 -10.09 -10.64
CA HIS A 509 -0.61 -8.92 -11.11
C HIS A 509 -0.02 -8.11 -9.96
N TYR A 510 -0.67 -8.07 -8.80
CA TYR A 510 -0.07 -7.52 -7.59
C TYR A 510 1.07 -8.41 -7.07
N GLY A 511 0.80 -9.71 -6.89
CA GLY A 511 1.77 -10.75 -6.56
C GLY A 511 1.45 -11.55 -5.29
N PHE A 512 0.18 -11.92 -5.06
CA PHE A 512 -0.21 -12.76 -3.92
C PHE A 512 -0.89 -14.06 -4.33
N ALA A 513 -0.53 -15.16 -3.65
CA ALA A 513 -1.23 -16.43 -3.70
C ALA A 513 -1.72 -16.80 -2.31
N TYR A 514 -2.99 -17.14 -2.20
CA TYR A 514 -3.62 -17.58 -0.96
C TYR A 514 -4.03 -19.05 -1.08
N LEU A 515 -3.64 -19.86 -0.10
CA LEU A 515 -4.14 -21.22 0.09
C LEU A 515 -5.08 -21.20 1.29
N ASN A 516 -6.36 -21.53 1.10
CA ASN A 516 -7.39 -21.43 2.11
C ASN A 516 -8.04 -22.80 2.39
N ASP A 517 -8.30 -23.09 3.66
CA ASP A 517 -9.01 -24.30 4.09
C ASP A 517 -9.84 -24.02 5.36
N GLY A 518 -10.84 -24.88 5.60
CA GLY A 518 -11.75 -24.75 6.73
C GLY A 518 -12.91 -23.77 6.51
N GLU A 519 -13.95 -23.91 7.33
CA GLU A 519 -15.14 -23.07 7.27
C GLU A 519 -14.89 -21.67 7.87
N PRO A 520 -15.56 -20.62 7.37
CA PRO A 520 -15.46 -19.28 7.93
C PRO A 520 -15.75 -19.27 9.45
N GLY A 521 -14.75 -18.90 10.24
CA GLY A 521 -14.85 -18.95 11.70
C GLY A 521 -13.50 -19.08 12.37
N PRO A 522 -13.48 -19.57 13.62
CA PRO A 522 -12.24 -19.79 14.39
C PRO A 522 -11.30 -20.83 13.78
N PHE A 523 -11.81 -21.69 12.88
CA PHE A 523 -11.09 -22.80 12.26
C PHE A 523 -10.70 -22.55 10.80
N GLU A 524 -11.05 -21.38 10.26
CA GLU A 524 -10.54 -20.95 8.95
C GLU A 524 -9.02 -20.81 9.06
N ARG A 525 -8.31 -21.36 8.08
CA ARG A 525 -6.86 -21.21 7.95
C ARG A 525 -6.50 -20.75 6.55
N GLU A 526 -5.51 -19.89 6.49
CA GLU A 526 -5.05 -19.32 5.25
C GLU A 526 -3.55 -19.03 5.29
N THR A 527 -2.87 -19.38 4.21
CA THR A 527 -1.49 -19.02 3.96
C THR A 527 -1.42 -18.04 2.80
N CYS A 528 -0.68 -16.94 2.95
CA CYS A 528 -0.36 -16.02 1.86
C CYS A 528 1.13 -16.14 1.48
N ILE A 529 1.40 -16.25 0.18
CA ILE A 529 2.75 -16.25 -0.40
C ILE A 529 2.94 -14.94 -1.16
N ASN A 530 3.97 -14.17 -0.78
CA ASN A 530 4.29 -12.86 -1.37
C ASN A 530 5.30 -12.99 -2.50
N TYR A 531 4.86 -12.91 -3.75
CA TYR A 531 5.73 -12.83 -4.93
C TYR A 531 5.63 -11.47 -5.64
N THR A 532 5.27 -10.44 -4.89
CA THR A 532 5.14 -9.07 -5.40
C THR A 532 6.48 -8.50 -5.87
N ALA A 533 6.40 -7.40 -6.62
CA ALA A 533 7.52 -6.51 -6.89
C ALA A 533 7.02 -5.07 -6.78
N LEU A 534 6.88 -4.60 -5.53
CA LEU A 534 6.39 -3.25 -5.23
C LEU A 534 7.32 -2.19 -5.83
N ARG A 535 6.79 -1.01 -6.14
CA ARG A 535 7.60 0.11 -6.64
C ARG A 535 7.97 1.07 -5.51
N GLY A 536 6.98 1.48 -4.72
CA GLY A 536 7.15 2.37 -3.57
C GLY A 536 7.00 1.61 -2.25
N HIS A 537 7.58 2.16 -1.17
CA HIS A 537 7.42 1.62 0.19
C HIS A 537 7.74 0.12 0.32
N GLN A 538 8.70 -0.34 -0.47
CA GLN A 538 9.07 -1.75 -0.61
C GLN A 538 10.02 -2.22 0.50
N GLN A 539 10.02 -3.54 0.71
CA GLN A 539 10.98 -4.28 1.53
C GLN A 539 11.56 -5.44 0.71
N ALA A 540 12.69 -6.01 1.13
CA ALA A 540 13.28 -7.16 0.45
C ALA A 540 12.62 -8.47 0.93
N ASP A 541 11.31 -8.61 0.76
CA ASP A 541 10.47 -9.70 1.32
C ASP A 541 10.02 -10.71 0.26
N TYR A 542 10.82 -10.91 -0.80
CA TYR A 542 10.48 -11.81 -1.90
C TYR A 542 10.23 -13.24 -1.46
N LEU A 543 9.12 -13.81 -1.93
CA LEU A 543 8.61 -15.13 -1.56
C LEU A 543 8.41 -15.31 -0.05
N SER A 544 8.23 -14.23 0.73
CA SER A 544 7.87 -14.34 2.15
C SER A 544 6.53 -15.04 2.34
N LEU A 545 6.37 -15.67 3.51
CA LEU A 545 5.21 -16.49 3.86
C LEU A 545 4.50 -15.92 5.08
N TYR A 546 3.18 -15.83 5.00
CA TYR A 546 2.30 -15.47 6.08
C TYR A 546 1.34 -16.64 6.34
N LEU A 547 1.13 -16.99 7.60
CA LEU A 547 0.24 -18.08 8.01
C LEU A 547 -0.73 -17.58 9.05
N PHE A 548 -2.02 -17.72 8.76
CA PHE A 548 -3.12 -17.33 9.62
C PHE A 548 -3.99 -18.56 9.90
N ALA A 549 -4.19 -18.88 11.17
CA ALA A 549 -5.04 -20.00 11.60
C ALA A 549 -5.46 -19.72 13.05
N HIS A 550 -6.51 -20.38 13.52
CA HIS A 550 -6.89 -20.32 14.94
C HIS A 550 -7.11 -18.90 15.47
N GLU A 551 -7.58 -17.98 14.60
CA GLU A 551 -7.74 -16.54 14.86
C GLU A 551 -6.43 -15.80 15.19
N GLN A 552 -5.29 -16.31 14.71
CA GLN A 552 -3.96 -15.77 14.98
C GLN A 552 -3.10 -15.65 13.72
N SER A 553 -2.10 -14.76 13.79
CA SER A 553 -0.99 -14.71 12.84
C SER A 553 0.16 -15.55 13.39
N HIS A 554 0.44 -16.70 12.78
CA HIS A 554 1.51 -17.60 13.20
C HIS A 554 2.88 -17.22 12.62
N LEU A 555 2.89 -16.54 11.47
CA LEU A 555 4.07 -15.94 10.87
C LEU A 555 3.84 -14.43 10.67
N PRO A 556 3.72 -13.63 11.76
CA PRO A 556 3.67 -12.19 11.63
C PRO A 556 5.02 -11.66 11.16
N ASP A 557 5.01 -10.60 10.35
CA ASP A 557 6.21 -9.91 9.85
C ASP A 557 6.46 -8.61 10.64
N LEU A 558 7.62 -7.99 10.42
CA LEU A 558 8.00 -6.72 11.03
C LEU A 558 7.04 -5.59 10.60
N GLY A 559 6.58 -5.62 9.34
CA GLY A 559 5.65 -4.66 8.76
C GLY A 559 6.26 -3.26 8.65
N TYR A 560 5.47 -2.23 8.93
CA TYR A 560 5.93 -0.84 8.86
C TYR A 560 7.19 -0.60 9.73
N PRO A 561 8.25 0.03 9.19
CA PRO A 561 9.51 0.21 9.92
C PRO A 561 9.32 0.92 11.25
N PHE A 562 9.93 0.38 12.31
CA PHE A 562 9.84 1.00 13.64
C PHE A 562 10.44 2.42 13.66
N GLY A 563 11.50 2.63 12.89
CA GLY A 563 12.15 3.92 12.72
C GLY A 563 12.88 3.98 11.38
N TRP A 564 13.40 5.15 11.03
CA TRP A 564 14.12 5.34 9.78
C TRP A 564 15.62 4.99 9.89
N ASP A 565 16.17 4.99 11.10
CA ASP A 565 17.60 4.79 11.40
C ASP A 565 18.15 3.44 10.89
N TYR A 566 17.34 2.36 10.99
CA TYR A 566 17.76 0.97 10.71
C TYR A 566 16.87 0.26 9.68
N ARG A 567 16.07 1.02 8.93
CA ARG A 567 15.11 0.46 7.98
C ARG A 567 15.75 -0.55 7.02
N TRP A 568 16.88 -0.22 6.40
CA TRP A 568 17.46 -1.06 5.34
C TRP A 568 18.29 -2.24 5.87
N GLN A 569 18.85 -2.07 7.06
CA GLN A 569 19.69 -3.07 7.71
C GLN A 569 18.86 -4.08 8.50
N TRP A 570 17.65 -3.71 8.91
CA TRP A 570 16.73 -4.54 9.69
C TRP A 570 15.36 -4.69 9.01
N ASP A 571 14.47 -3.69 9.11
CA ASP A 571 13.04 -3.85 8.80
C ASP A 571 12.76 -4.30 7.35
N ALA A 572 13.55 -3.80 6.39
CA ALA A 572 13.42 -4.08 4.96
C ALA A 572 14.45 -5.09 4.43
N ASN A 573 15.20 -5.75 5.32
CA ASN A 573 16.32 -6.61 4.95
C ASN A 573 15.87 -8.06 4.70
N ILE A 574 16.39 -8.72 3.65
CA ILE A 574 15.98 -10.09 3.26
C ILE A 574 16.07 -11.12 4.38
N TYR A 575 17.06 -11.00 5.27
CA TYR A 575 17.27 -11.94 6.38
C TYR A 575 16.32 -11.69 7.56
N ALA A 576 15.56 -10.59 7.56
CA ALA A 576 14.58 -10.28 8.60
C ALA A 576 13.22 -10.94 8.36
N HIS A 577 12.96 -11.42 7.13
CA HIS A 577 11.68 -12.00 6.70
C HIS A 577 11.78 -13.54 6.57
N ASN A 578 10.63 -14.22 6.57
CA ASN A 578 10.52 -15.67 6.40
C ASN A 578 10.80 -16.13 4.95
N THR A 579 12.04 -15.98 4.46
CA THR A 579 12.48 -16.29 3.10
C THR A 579 13.99 -16.62 3.05
N VAL A 580 14.57 -16.79 1.84
CA VAL A 580 15.98 -17.17 1.64
C VAL A 580 16.85 -16.00 1.19
N GLY A 581 17.93 -15.72 1.92
CA GLY A 581 19.00 -14.83 1.48
C GLY A 581 20.17 -15.59 0.83
N VAL A 582 20.84 -14.96 -0.15
CA VAL A 582 21.96 -15.54 -0.92
C VAL A 582 23.25 -14.73 -0.68
N ASP A 583 24.35 -15.40 -0.35
CA ASP A 583 25.72 -14.87 -0.25
C ASP A 583 25.92 -13.63 0.65
N GLY A 584 25.04 -13.40 1.63
CA GLY A 584 25.06 -12.16 2.42
C GLY A 584 24.68 -10.91 1.63
N CYS A 585 24.10 -11.06 0.44
CA CYS A 585 23.65 -9.97 -0.43
C CYS A 585 22.18 -9.63 -0.18
N ASN A 586 21.86 -8.34 -0.13
CA ASN A 586 20.48 -7.91 -0.32
C ASN A 586 20.14 -8.05 -1.82
N PRO A 587 18.93 -8.53 -2.15
CA PRO A 587 18.48 -8.60 -3.53
C PRO A 587 18.33 -7.21 -4.13
N VAL A 588 18.21 -7.16 -5.47
CA VAL A 588 17.85 -5.93 -6.17
C VAL A 588 16.50 -5.46 -5.65
N LEU A 589 16.35 -4.14 -5.48
CA LEU A 589 15.12 -3.57 -4.95
C LEU A 589 13.90 -3.91 -5.86
N PRO A 590 12.73 -4.22 -5.27
CA PRO A 590 11.52 -4.64 -6.00
C PRO A 590 11.14 -3.80 -7.23
N HIS A 591 11.34 -2.48 -7.19
CA HIS A 591 11.00 -1.62 -8.32
C HIS A 591 11.85 -1.84 -9.59
N ALA A 592 12.98 -2.54 -9.47
CA ALA A 592 13.95 -2.75 -10.54
C ALA A 592 13.88 -4.17 -11.14
N VAL A 593 12.96 -5.02 -10.66
CA VAL A 593 12.73 -6.38 -11.17
C VAL A 593 11.26 -6.56 -11.56
N PRO A 594 10.95 -7.46 -12.51
CA PRO A 594 9.57 -7.85 -12.74
C PRO A 594 9.01 -8.58 -11.51
N ARG A 595 7.68 -8.62 -11.42
CA ARG A 595 7.00 -9.45 -10.42
C ARG A 595 7.35 -10.93 -10.61
N GLY A 596 7.26 -11.69 -9.52
CA GLY A 596 7.32 -13.14 -9.58
C GLY A 596 6.15 -13.74 -10.38
N TRP A 597 6.14 -15.06 -10.53
CA TRP A 597 5.08 -15.76 -11.24
C TRP A 597 4.71 -17.08 -10.59
N VAL A 598 3.52 -17.55 -10.90
CA VAL A 598 2.99 -18.83 -10.42
C VAL A 598 2.98 -19.84 -11.57
N SER A 599 3.49 -21.03 -11.32
CA SER A 599 3.48 -22.15 -12.29
C SER A 599 2.34 -23.13 -12.04
N LEU A 600 1.88 -23.25 -10.80
CA LEU A 600 0.78 -24.13 -10.41
C LEU A 600 0.02 -23.51 -9.24
N ILE A 601 -1.30 -23.56 -9.29
CA ILE A 601 -2.17 -23.39 -8.12
C ILE A 601 -3.35 -24.34 -8.26
N GLY A 602 -3.83 -24.89 -7.15
CA GLY A 602 -5.05 -25.69 -7.15
C GLY A 602 -5.52 -26.01 -5.74
N ASP A 603 -6.80 -26.35 -5.64
CA ASP A 603 -7.43 -26.84 -4.42
C ASP A 603 -8.45 -27.94 -4.73
N ARG A 604 -8.43 -29.02 -3.95
CA ARG A 604 -9.39 -30.12 -4.06
C ARG A 604 -9.36 -31.01 -2.83
N LEU A 605 -10.52 -31.44 -2.33
CA LEU A 605 -10.67 -32.41 -1.23
C LEU A 605 -9.79 -32.12 0.00
N GLY A 606 -9.68 -30.84 0.41
CA GLY A 606 -8.87 -30.44 1.57
C GLY A 606 -7.36 -30.46 1.32
N VAL A 607 -6.93 -30.41 0.06
CA VAL A 607 -5.53 -30.19 -0.31
C VAL A 607 -5.46 -28.94 -1.18
N GLN A 608 -4.60 -28.01 -0.82
CA GLN A 608 -4.32 -26.79 -1.57
C GLN A 608 -2.83 -26.72 -1.89
N ALA A 609 -2.45 -26.32 -3.10
CA ALA A 609 -1.05 -26.24 -3.48
C ALA A 609 -0.76 -25.03 -4.35
N ALA A 610 0.43 -24.46 -4.21
CA ALA A 610 0.97 -23.41 -5.08
C ALA A 610 2.47 -23.58 -5.34
N VAL A 611 2.90 -23.20 -6.54
CA VAL A 611 4.30 -23.19 -6.99
C VAL A 611 4.62 -21.78 -7.48
N THR A 612 5.39 -21.04 -6.71
CA THR A 612 5.68 -19.60 -6.92
C THR A 612 7.16 -19.36 -7.13
N ASN A 613 7.52 -18.44 -8.03
CA ASN A 613 8.89 -18.19 -8.44
C ASN A 613 9.19 -16.69 -8.44
N HIS A 614 10.46 -16.33 -8.28
CA HIS A 614 10.94 -14.97 -8.40
C HIS A 614 12.38 -14.95 -8.94
N THR A 615 12.88 -13.77 -9.29
CA THR A 615 14.24 -13.52 -9.79
C THR A 615 14.83 -12.30 -9.07
N PRO A 616 15.05 -12.38 -7.74
CA PRO A 616 15.43 -11.22 -6.94
C PRO A 616 16.93 -10.86 -7.05
N TYR A 617 17.75 -11.74 -7.63
CA TYR A 617 19.19 -11.56 -7.82
C TYR A 617 19.57 -11.60 -9.32
N PRO A 618 19.11 -10.67 -10.15
CA PRO A 618 19.48 -10.65 -11.57
C PRO A 618 20.94 -10.22 -11.73
N TYR A 619 21.80 -11.16 -12.10
CA TYR A 619 23.17 -10.84 -12.48
C TYR A 619 23.21 -10.19 -13.87
N HIS A 620 23.85 -9.02 -13.99
CA HIS A 620 24.16 -8.41 -15.29
C HIS A 620 25.55 -7.79 -15.22
N PRO A 621 26.47 -8.10 -16.14
CA PRO A 621 27.87 -7.70 -16.05
C PRO A 621 28.09 -6.17 -16.04
N GLU A 622 27.17 -5.40 -16.63
CA GLU A 622 27.27 -3.94 -16.67
C GLU A 622 26.38 -3.23 -15.64
N LEU A 623 25.25 -3.84 -15.25
CA LEU A 623 24.20 -3.16 -14.49
C LEU A 623 24.18 -3.60 -13.03
N GLU A 624 24.41 -4.88 -12.77
CA GLU A 624 24.36 -5.50 -11.45
C GLU A 624 25.53 -6.51 -11.28
N PRO A 625 26.81 -6.10 -11.49
CA PRO A 625 27.96 -7.04 -11.57
C PRO A 625 28.31 -7.72 -10.25
N THR A 626 27.72 -7.25 -9.15
CA THR A 626 27.98 -7.76 -7.81
C THR A 626 26.88 -8.70 -7.30
N MET A 627 25.76 -8.81 -8.04
CA MET A 627 24.70 -9.74 -7.69
C MET A 627 25.17 -11.19 -7.86
N PRO A 628 24.80 -12.11 -6.96
CA PRO A 628 25.07 -13.52 -7.16
C PRO A 628 24.25 -14.05 -8.35
N PRO A 629 24.83 -14.87 -9.25
CA PRO A 629 24.06 -15.52 -10.30
C PRO A 629 23.14 -16.58 -9.66
N VAL A 630 21.82 -16.33 -9.73
CA VAL A 630 20.78 -17.22 -9.21
C VAL A 630 19.90 -17.68 -10.36
N GLU A 631 19.88 -18.99 -10.61
CA GLU A 631 19.16 -19.63 -11.72
C GLU A 631 17.76 -20.11 -11.34
N ARG A 632 17.52 -20.29 -10.03
CA ARG A 632 16.23 -20.72 -9.48
C ARG A 632 16.04 -20.12 -8.10
N TYR A 633 14.89 -19.48 -7.89
CA TYR A 633 14.45 -18.97 -6.60
C TYR A 633 12.94 -19.19 -6.50
N GLU A 634 12.55 -20.24 -5.79
CA GLU A 634 11.21 -20.81 -5.87
C GLU A 634 10.70 -21.30 -4.51
N ARG A 635 9.40 -21.14 -4.29
CA ARG A 635 8.71 -21.66 -3.10
C ARG A 635 7.48 -22.48 -3.51
N ILE A 636 7.44 -23.71 -3.03
CA ILE A 636 6.33 -24.65 -3.21
C ILE A 636 5.64 -24.86 -1.87
N CYS A 637 4.34 -24.57 -1.81
CA CYS A 637 3.54 -24.73 -0.61
C CYS A 637 2.41 -25.74 -0.85
N VAL A 638 2.22 -26.65 0.10
CA VAL A 638 1.11 -27.63 0.08
C VAL A 638 0.43 -27.62 1.45
N MET A 639 -0.80 -27.13 1.51
CA MET A 639 -1.65 -27.21 2.69
C MET A 639 -2.45 -28.50 2.64
N VAL A 640 -2.43 -29.25 3.73
CA VAL A 640 -3.15 -30.52 3.87
C VAL A 640 -4.10 -30.40 5.06
N GLY A 641 -5.39 -30.31 4.77
CA GLY A 641 -6.47 -30.35 5.75
C GLY A 641 -6.59 -31.74 6.33
N GLU A 642 -6.48 -31.85 7.65
CA GLU A 642 -6.59 -33.11 8.39
C GLU A 642 -8.05 -33.39 8.75
N ASP A 643 -8.75 -32.34 9.20
CA ASP A 643 -10.18 -32.36 9.50
C ASP A 643 -10.78 -30.95 9.35
N GLU A 644 -12.01 -30.74 9.86
CA GLU A 644 -12.68 -29.44 9.81
C GLU A 644 -11.93 -28.33 10.57
N ARG A 645 -11.08 -28.69 11.53
CA ARG A 645 -10.41 -27.77 12.47
C ARG A 645 -8.94 -27.56 12.16
N GLU A 646 -8.29 -28.58 11.66
CA GLU A 646 -6.84 -28.60 11.59
C GLU A 646 -6.28 -28.88 10.20
N SER A 647 -5.12 -28.30 9.95
CA SER A 647 -4.28 -28.53 8.78
C SER A 647 -2.82 -28.34 9.15
N TYR A 648 -1.91 -28.81 8.30
CA TYR A 648 -0.52 -28.35 8.29
C TYR A 648 -0.16 -27.79 6.92
N LEU A 649 0.89 -26.97 6.88
CA LEU A 649 1.46 -26.44 5.64
C LEU A 649 2.86 -27.02 5.45
N LEU A 650 3.06 -27.77 4.37
CA LEU A 650 4.38 -28.12 3.87
C LEU A 650 4.93 -26.95 3.05
N ASP A 651 6.15 -26.55 3.36
CA ASP A 651 6.90 -25.48 2.68
C ASP A 651 8.22 -26.04 2.15
N LEU A 652 8.41 -25.97 0.83
CA LEU A 652 9.64 -26.36 0.14
C LEU A 652 10.21 -25.16 -0.60
N PHE A 653 11.30 -24.60 -0.10
CA PHE A 653 12.04 -23.52 -0.75
C PHE A 653 13.23 -24.09 -1.53
N ILE A 654 13.37 -23.67 -2.79
CA ILE A 654 14.37 -24.18 -3.72
C ILE A 654 15.18 -23.00 -4.24
N VAL A 655 16.50 -23.06 -4.04
CA VAL A 655 17.45 -22.07 -4.58
C VAL A 655 18.58 -22.79 -5.31
N LYS A 656 18.93 -22.30 -6.50
CA LYS A 656 20.09 -22.77 -7.27
C LYS A 656 20.88 -21.57 -7.79
N GLY A 657 22.19 -21.58 -7.55
CA GLY A 657 23.09 -20.47 -7.83
C GLY A 657 23.80 -20.02 -6.56
N GLY A 658 24.53 -18.91 -6.61
CA GLY A 658 25.25 -18.41 -5.44
C GLY A 658 26.28 -19.39 -4.86
N ARG A 659 26.75 -19.10 -3.65
CA ARG A 659 27.73 -19.89 -2.88
C ARG A 659 27.23 -20.30 -1.49
N GLU A 660 26.24 -19.59 -0.96
CA GLU A 660 25.64 -19.80 0.35
C GLU A 660 24.18 -19.33 0.37
N HIS A 661 23.32 -20.11 1.02
CA HIS A 661 21.90 -19.81 1.21
C HIS A 661 21.51 -19.93 2.68
N HIS A 662 20.74 -18.97 3.19
CA HIS A 662 20.11 -19.07 4.51
C HIS A 662 18.60 -18.89 4.38
N LEU A 663 17.83 -19.91 4.74
CA LEU A 663 16.40 -19.78 5.00
C LEU A 663 16.20 -19.24 6.41
N SER A 664 15.49 -18.12 6.54
CA SER A 664 15.19 -17.50 7.83
C SER A 664 13.77 -17.87 8.28
N TRP A 665 13.62 -18.13 9.58
CA TRP A 665 12.35 -18.33 10.25
C TRP A 665 12.25 -17.48 11.51
N HIS A 666 11.14 -16.76 11.66
CA HIS A 666 10.71 -16.14 12.89
C HIS A 666 9.17 -16.23 13.01
N SER A 667 8.68 -16.11 14.24
CA SER A 667 7.25 -16.06 14.54
C SER A 667 6.98 -14.83 15.42
N VAL A 668 6.73 -15.05 16.71
CA VAL A 668 6.38 -14.02 17.68
C VAL A 668 7.55 -13.68 18.61
N LEU A 669 7.41 -12.64 19.43
CA LEU A 669 8.36 -12.23 20.49
C LEU A 669 8.34 -13.20 21.69
N ARG A 670 8.45 -14.51 21.43
CA ARG A 670 8.56 -15.59 22.42
C ARG A 670 9.62 -16.58 21.95
N ASP A 671 10.50 -16.99 22.86
CA ASP A 671 11.50 -18.01 22.56
C ASP A 671 10.81 -19.37 22.32
N PRO A 672 11.16 -20.11 21.25
CA PRO A 672 10.69 -21.48 21.08
C PRO A 672 11.39 -22.43 22.05
N THR A 673 10.75 -23.58 22.28
CA THR A 673 11.47 -24.74 22.80
C THR A 673 12.33 -25.32 21.67
N LEU A 674 13.65 -25.35 21.89
CA LEU A 674 14.60 -25.93 20.94
C LEU A 674 14.55 -27.46 21.01
N PRO A 675 14.67 -28.18 19.88
CA PRO A 675 14.79 -29.62 19.87
C PRO A 675 16.08 -30.09 20.54
N GLU A 676 16.08 -31.34 21.02
CA GLU A 676 17.26 -32.01 21.57
C GLU A 676 18.26 -32.33 20.46
N LEU A 677 19.12 -31.35 20.14
CA LEU A 677 20.23 -31.48 19.21
C LEU A 677 21.56 -31.17 19.91
N ALA A 678 22.66 -31.49 19.25
CA ALA A 678 24.01 -31.12 19.69
C ALA A 678 24.28 -29.62 19.49
N TRP A 679 23.56 -28.77 20.23
CA TRP A 679 23.72 -27.32 20.20
C TRP A 679 25.06 -26.90 20.78
N VAL A 680 25.75 -26.01 20.06
CA VAL A 680 27.00 -25.37 20.46
C VAL A 680 26.77 -23.87 20.54
N ASP A 681 27.04 -23.27 21.70
CA ASP A 681 26.98 -21.82 21.87
C ASP A 681 28.13 -21.16 21.09
N GLN A 682 27.82 -20.09 20.36
CA GLN A 682 28.79 -19.17 19.78
C GLN A 682 28.97 -18.00 20.76
N PRO A 683 30.07 -17.96 21.55
CA PRO A 683 30.18 -17.07 22.70
C PRO A 683 30.32 -15.58 22.35
N THR A 684 30.69 -15.26 21.11
CA THR A 684 30.94 -13.89 20.64
C THR A 684 30.26 -13.62 19.30
N GLY A 685 30.14 -12.33 18.98
CA GLY A 685 29.65 -11.86 17.70
C GLY A 685 28.15 -12.09 17.49
N THR A 686 27.78 -12.26 16.22
CA THR A 686 26.37 -12.28 15.76
C THR A 686 26.13 -13.48 14.83
N ALA A 687 24.92 -13.64 14.31
CA ALA A 687 24.63 -14.70 13.34
C ALA A 687 25.45 -14.57 12.04
N ALA A 688 25.86 -13.35 11.69
CA ALA A 688 26.76 -13.09 10.57
C ALA A 688 28.18 -13.63 10.78
N GLY A 689 28.57 -13.90 12.03
CA GLY A 689 29.84 -14.56 12.36
C GLY A 689 30.34 -14.24 13.77
N PRO A 690 31.24 -15.08 14.33
CA PRO A 690 31.76 -14.93 15.68
C PRO A 690 32.61 -13.66 15.91
N GLU A 691 33.15 -13.10 14.83
CA GLU A 691 33.97 -11.88 14.83
C GLU A 691 33.16 -10.61 14.49
N VAL A 692 31.88 -10.77 14.10
CA VAL A 692 31.03 -9.65 13.69
C VAL A 692 30.34 -9.10 14.92
N ALA A 693 30.77 -7.92 15.38
CA ALA A 693 30.14 -7.21 16.49
C ALA A 693 28.66 -6.88 16.20
N TRP A 694 27.84 -6.78 17.26
CA TRP A 694 26.47 -6.27 17.14
C TRP A 694 26.50 -4.82 16.63
N ASP A 695 25.63 -4.50 15.66
CA ASP A 695 25.66 -3.24 14.89
C ASP A 695 26.99 -3.03 14.11
N GLY A 696 27.75 -4.10 13.91
CA GLY A 696 28.97 -4.11 13.11
C GLY A 696 28.74 -4.41 11.64
N LYS A 697 29.80 -4.23 10.85
CA LYS A 697 29.85 -4.57 9.43
C LYS A 697 30.74 -5.80 9.19
N TYR A 698 30.53 -6.47 8.06
CA TYR A 698 31.41 -7.55 7.60
C TYR A 698 31.51 -7.57 6.08
N THR A 699 32.51 -8.28 5.55
CA THR A 699 32.64 -8.51 4.10
C THR A 699 31.94 -9.81 3.72
N ASN A 700 30.95 -9.74 2.83
CA ASN A 700 30.20 -10.91 2.38
C ASN A 700 31.01 -11.78 1.37
N LEU A 701 30.45 -12.90 0.92
CA LEU A 701 31.12 -13.84 0.01
C LEU A 701 31.40 -13.28 -1.40
N ARG A 702 30.85 -12.09 -1.70
CA ARG A 702 31.06 -11.33 -2.94
C ARG A 702 32.08 -10.19 -2.76
N GLY A 703 32.71 -10.08 -1.60
CA GLY A 703 33.70 -9.04 -1.32
C GLY A 703 33.10 -7.67 -1.02
N GLN A 704 31.80 -7.59 -0.73
CA GLN A 704 31.11 -6.35 -0.42
C GLN A 704 31.04 -6.15 1.10
N GLU A 705 31.41 -4.95 1.57
CA GLU A 705 31.13 -4.55 2.95
C GLU A 705 29.62 -4.39 3.13
N THR A 706 29.04 -5.07 4.12
CA THR A 706 27.60 -5.09 4.35
C THR A 706 27.26 -5.04 5.84
N GLN A 707 26.01 -4.65 6.11
CA GLN A 707 25.37 -4.66 7.42
C GLN A 707 23.91 -5.09 7.20
N ASN A 708 23.63 -6.38 7.41
CA ASN A 708 22.32 -6.97 7.19
C ASN A 708 21.70 -7.44 8.51
N ALA A 709 20.49 -8.02 8.46
CA ALA A 709 19.75 -8.35 9.67
C ALA A 709 20.52 -9.32 10.59
N MET A 710 21.36 -10.19 10.03
CA MET A 710 22.16 -11.14 10.80
C MET A 710 23.19 -10.47 11.73
N CYS A 711 23.62 -9.23 11.43
CA CYS A 711 24.47 -8.42 12.31
C CYS A 711 23.77 -7.98 13.61
N TYR A 712 22.45 -8.17 13.72
CA TYR A 712 21.66 -7.80 14.89
C TYR A 712 21.13 -9.01 15.66
N VAL A 713 21.47 -10.22 15.23
CA VAL A 713 21.08 -11.48 15.88
C VAL A 713 22.22 -11.95 16.78
N THR A 714 21.97 -12.01 18.09
CA THR A 714 22.95 -12.35 19.14
C THR A 714 22.51 -13.56 19.96
N GLY A 715 23.34 -14.01 20.90
CA GLY A 715 23.04 -15.21 21.71
C GLY A 715 22.98 -16.48 20.86
N VAL A 716 23.91 -16.57 19.90
CA VAL A 716 23.84 -17.53 18.79
C VAL A 716 24.17 -18.94 19.26
N LYS A 717 23.37 -19.91 18.81
CA LYS A 717 23.60 -21.35 18.97
C LYS A 717 23.58 -22.02 17.61
N ARG A 718 24.46 -23.01 17.41
CA ARG A 718 24.55 -23.77 16.16
C ARG A 718 24.36 -25.25 16.41
N ALA A 719 23.65 -25.94 15.53
CA ALA A 719 23.52 -27.40 15.62
C ALA A 719 23.47 -28.04 14.23
N PRO A 720 24.04 -29.24 14.06
CA PRO A 720 23.76 -30.06 12.90
C PRO A 720 22.31 -30.61 12.92
N LEU A 721 21.68 -30.70 11.75
CA LEU A 721 20.40 -31.37 11.54
C LEU A 721 20.60 -32.53 10.55
N ALA A 722 20.62 -33.76 11.07
CA ALA A 722 20.73 -34.99 10.28
C ALA A 722 19.39 -35.70 10.09
N GLU A 723 18.43 -35.46 10.99
CA GLU A 723 17.09 -36.05 10.98
C GLU A 723 16.05 -34.96 11.24
N HIS A 724 14.77 -35.29 11.12
CA HIS A 724 13.66 -34.38 11.41
C HIS A 724 13.72 -33.85 12.85
N ALA A 725 13.55 -32.54 13.02
CA ALA A 725 13.47 -31.87 14.32
C ALA A 725 12.28 -30.91 14.40
N VAL A 726 11.81 -30.62 15.61
CA VAL A 726 10.64 -29.77 15.88
C VAL A 726 11.01 -28.62 16.81
N PHE A 727 10.71 -27.40 16.40
CA PHE A 727 10.76 -26.20 17.23
C PHE A 727 9.34 -25.84 17.66
N ASP A 728 9.07 -25.78 18.96
CA ASP A 728 7.74 -25.43 19.49
C ASP A 728 7.71 -23.98 19.96
N TRP A 729 7.11 -23.11 19.17
CA TRP A 729 6.77 -21.74 19.55
C TRP A 729 5.45 -21.75 20.32
N ASN A 730 5.53 -22.00 21.63
CA ASN A 730 4.39 -21.79 22.53
C ASN A 730 4.22 -20.28 22.80
N TYR A 731 3.05 -19.74 22.47
CA TYR A 731 2.78 -18.31 22.57
C TYR A 731 2.51 -17.82 24.00
N GLN A 732 2.41 -18.75 24.96
CA GLN A 732 2.18 -18.49 26.39
C GLN A 732 0.90 -17.66 26.61
N LEU A 733 -0.14 -17.98 25.83
CA LEU A 733 -1.48 -17.44 26.01
C LEU A 733 -2.23 -18.27 27.06
N ALA A 734 -3.34 -17.73 27.58
CA ALA A 734 -4.18 -18.43 28.55
C ALA A 734 -4.80 -19.72 27.98
N GLU A 735 -5.18 -19.68 26.70
CA GLU A 735 -5.50 -20.86 25.91
C GLU A 735 -4.22 -21.32 25.20
N PRO A 736 -3.78 -22.57 25.38
CA PRO A 736 -2.58 -23.09 24.73
C PRO A 736 -2.67 -22.93 23.21
N THR A 737 -1.78 -22.10 22.66
CA THR A 737 -1.69 -21.85 21.22
C THR A 737 -0.23 -21.65 20.85
N GLY A 738 0.13 -22.09 19.65
CA GLY A 738 1.46 -21.88 19.13
C GLY A 738 1.63 -22.37 17.71
N LEU A 739 2.88 -22.40 17.29
CA LEU A 739 3.33 -22.95 16.03
C LEU A 739 4.42 -23.98 16.30
N ARG A 740 4.25 -25.18 15.77
CA ARG A 740 5.34 -26.15 15.66
C ARG A 740 5.95 -26.08 14.27
N LEU A 741 7.23 -25.77 14.22
CA LEU A 741 8.01 -25.73 12.99
C LEU A 741 8.85 -27.00 12.91
N HIS A 742 8.49 -27.88 11.98
CA HIS A 742 9.22 -29.11 11.68
C HIS A 742 10.24 -28.80 10.60
N VAL A 743 11.52 -29.07 10.84
CA VAL A 743 12.58 -28.90 9.85
C VAL A 743 13.06 -30.28 9.42
N VAL A 744 13.04 -30.55 8.11
CA VAL A 744 13.37 -31.85 7.54
C VAL A 744 14.60 -31.70 6.64
N PRO A 745 15.70 -32.43 6.90
CA PRO A 745 16.88 -32.37 6.05
C PRO A 745 16.59 -33.02 4.69
N VAL A 746 16.89 -32.29 3.61
CA VAL A 746 16.78 -32.74 2.21
C VAL A 746 18.14 -32.58 1.55
N ASP A 747 18.58 -33.54 0.74
CA ASP A 747 19.91 -33.53 0.09
C ASP A 747 21.08 -33.52 1.07
N GLY A 748 20.92 -34.23 2.19
CA GLY A 748 21.93 -34.36 3.23
C GLY A 748 21.69 -33.43 4.42
N GLN A 749 22.71 -33.38 5.27
CA GLN A 749 22.67 -32.70 6.56
C GLN A 749 22.54 -31.17 6.39
N LYS A 750 21.84 -30.52 7.32
CA LYS A 750 21.75 -29.04 7.40
C LYS A 750 22.46 -28.52 8.64
N GLU A 751 22.76 -27.23 8.66
CA GLU A 751 23.13 -26.50 9.87
C GLU A 751 21.98 -25.58 10.28
N LEU A 752 21.69 -25.57 11.57
CA LEU A 752 20.74 -24.69 12.22
C LEU A 752 21.50 -23.62 12.99
N ILE A 753 21.08 -22.37 12.86
CA ILE A 753 21.61 -21.22 13.60
C ILE A 753 20.43 -20.55 14.31
N PHE A 754 20.40 -20.61 15.63
CA PHE A 754 19.37 -19.96 16.44
C PHE A 754 19.94 -18.74 17.15
N GLY A 755 19.15 -17.66 17.27
CA GLY A 755 19.55 -16.49 18.04
C GLY A 755 18.42 -15.47 18.20
N ASN A 756 18.72 -14.35 18.86
CA ASN A 756 17.77 -13.28 19.17
C ASN A 756 18.15 -11.98 18.45
N GLY A 757 17.26 -11.52 17.57
CA GLY A 757 17.39 -10.31 16.78
C GLY A 757 16.87 -9.06 17.49
N ARG A 758 17.65 -7.98 17.47
CA ARG A 758 17.25 -6.64 17.95
C ARG A 758 18.13 -5.54 17.31
N PRO A 759 17.57 -4.61 16.52
CA PRO A 759 18.31 -3.44 16.06
C PRO A 759 18.41 -2.37 17.17
N PRO A 760 19.38 -1.44 17.09
CA PRO A 760 19.59 -0.41 18.11
C PRO A 760 18.40 0.55 18.29
N SER A 761 17.55 0.70 17.28
CA SER A 761 16.34 1.54 17.37
C SER A 761 15.30 0.98 18.35
N ARG A 762 15.33 -0.32 18.65
CA ARG A 762 14.35 -1.02 19.49
C ARG A 762 14.77 -1.03 20.97
N PRO A 763 13.79 -0.96 21.92
CA PRO A 763 14.07 -1.08 23.36
C PRO A 763 14.83 -2.37 23.71
N GLU A 764 15.64 -2.33 24.77
CA GLU A 764 16.50 -3.45 25.18
C GLU A 764 15.73 -4.74 25.47
N GLU A 765 14.50 -4.63 25.99
CA GLU A 765 13.63 -5.77 26.26
C GLU A 765 13.02 -6.42 25.01
N TRP A 766 13.08 -5.75 23.86
CA TRP A 766 12.55 -6.28 22.59
C TRP A 766 13.55 -7.25 21.99
N ARG A 767 13.13 -8.50 21.76
CA ARG A 767 13.94 -9.51 21.07
C ARG A 767 13.05 -10.43 20.25
N LEU A 768 13.38 -10.61 18.98
CA LEU A 768 12.70 -11.52 18.07
C LEU A 768 13.58 -12.75 17.83
N PRO A 769 13.15 -13.97 18.18
CA PRO A 769 13.94 -15.16 17.95
C PRO A 769 13.95 -15.55 16.46
N TYR A 770 15.13 -15.88 15.96
CA TYR A 770 15.37 -16.34 14.59
C TYR A 770 15.95 -17.74 14.59
N LEU A 771 15.49 -18.55 13.63
CA LEU A 771 16.13 -19.77 13.19
C LEU A 771 16.57 -19.59 11.74
N PHE A 772 17.86 -19.73 11.46
CA PHE A 772 18.39 -19.85 10.10
C PHE A 772 18.73 -21.31 9.80
N VAL A 773 18.37 -21.75 8.60
CA VAL A 773 18.70 -23.08 8.07
C VAL A 773 19.59 -22.91 6.84
N ARG A 774 20.74 -23.59 6.83
CA ARG A 774 21.67 -23.56 5.68
C ARG A 774 22.26 -24.94 5.37
N ASN A 775 22.81 -25.09 4.18
CA ASN A 775 23.68 -26.21 3.86
C ASN A 775 25.05 -26.02 4.56
N PRO A 776 25.69 -27.08 5.10
CA PRO A 776 27.02 -26.97 5.70
C PRO A 776 28.12 -26.75 4.64
N ASP A 777 27.94 -27.30 3.44
CA ASP A 777 28.86 -27.14 2.32
C ASP A 777 28.56 -25.84 1.57
N THR A 778 29.38 -24.81 1.79
CA THR A 778 29.25 -23.47 1.18
C THR A 778 30.54 -23.03 0.49
N GLY A 779 30.47 -22.00 -0.36
CA GLY A 779 31.65 -21.35 -0.96
C GLY A 779 31.92 -21.74 -2.41
N VAL A 780 31.23 -22.76 -2.93
CA VAL A 780 31.29 -23.18 -4.34
C VAL A 780 30.12 -22.55 -5.11
N GLU A 781 30.41 -21.97 -6.27
CA GLU A 781 29.41 -21.36 -7.14
C GLU A 781 28.42 -22.40 -7.69
N GLY A 782 27.15 -22.01 -7.87
CA GLY A 782 26.12 -22.91 -8.38
C GLY A 782 25.53 -23.84 -7.32
N LEU A 783 25.60 -23.45 -6.04
CA LEU A 783 25.04 -24.22 -4.93
C LEU A 783 23.55 -24.52 -5.16
N GLY A 784 23.14 -25.77 -4.96
CA GLY A 784 21.74 -26.17 -4.94
C GLY A 784 21.26 -26.41 -3.52
N SER A 785 20.13 -25.81 -3.15
CA SER A 785 19.50 -26.00 -1.84
C SER A 785 18.01 -26.28 -1.98
N ARG A 786 17.56 -27.34 -1.30
CA ARG A 786 16.15 -27.59 -0.98
C ARG A 786 15.99 -27.50 0.54
N PHE A 787 15.15 -26.58 0.99
CA PHE A 787 14.80 -26.39 2.39
C PHE A 787 13.35 -26.81 2.59
N LEU A 788 13.13 -27.83 3.43
CA LEU A 788 11.81 -28.37 3.70
C LEU A 788 11.43 -28.09 5.15
N SER A 789 10.30 -27.39 5.31
CA SER A 789 9.68 -27.14 6.61
C SER A 789 8.22 -27.57 6.60
N ILE A 790 7.69 -28.02 7.75
CA ILE A 790 6.25 -28.24 7.93
C ILE A 790 5.77 -27.39 9.10
N LEU A 791 4.74 -26.59 8.86
CA LEU A 791 4.16 -25.67 9.82
C LEU A 791 2.86 -26.27 10.36
N GLU A 792 2.86 -26.56 11.65
CA GLU A 792 1.72 -27.12 12.39
C GLU A 792 1.24 -26.09 13.42
N PRO A 793 0.30 -25.19 13.07
CA PRO A 793 -0.45 -24.41 14.04
C PRO A 793 -1.22 -25.31 15.01
N TYR A 794 -1.37 -24.87 16.26
CA TYR A 794 -2.19 -25.55 17.25
C TYR A 794 -2.93 -24.57 18.14
N ARG A 795 -4.15 -24.94 18.57
CA ARG A 795 -4.96 -24.24 19.59
C ARG A 795 -5.53 -25.24 20.60
N ALA A 796 -4.65 -26.06 21.16
CA ALA A 796 -4.96 -26.98 22.24
C ALA A 796 -3.68 -27.45 22.92
N GLU A 797 -3.79 -27.89 24.17
CA GLU A 797 -2.74 -28.64 24.84
C GLU A 797 -2.63 -30.05 24.26
N GLY A 798 -1.41 -30.54 24.07
CA GLY A 798 -1.16 -31.88 23.55
C GLY A 798 0.19 -31.98 22.85
N PRO A 799 0.66 -33.19 22.51
CA PRO A 799 1.86 -33.37 21.70
C PRO A 799 1.64 -32.90 20.24
N SER A 800 2.72 -32.87 19.46
CA SER A 800 2.62 -32.69 18.00
C SER A 800 1.73 -33.78 17.39
N ARG A 801 0.84 -33.35 16.48
CA ARG A 801 0.00 -34.23 15.67
C ARG A 801 0.86 -34.96 14.64
N ILE A 802 1.90 -34.30 14.14
CA ILE A 802 2.93 -34.88 13.28
C ILE A 802 3.96 -35.61 14.15
N LYS A 803 4.11 -36.92 13.94
CA LYS A 803 5.04 -37.77 14.70
C LYS A 803 6.42 -37.79 14.07
N THR A 804 6.49 -37.93 12.75
CA THR A 804 7.75 -37.86 12.01
C THR A 804 7.50 -37.35 10.58
N ALA A 805 8.52 -36.75 9.99
CA ALA A 805 8.53 -36.37 8.59
C ALA A 805 9.87 -36.75 7.95
N SER A 806 9.83 -37.24 6.71
CA SER A 806 11.04 -37.57 5.95
C SER A 806 10.85 -37.24 4.48
N ALA A 807 11.95 -37.06 3.76
CA ALA A 807 11.94 -36.70 2.36
C ALA A 807 12.99 -37.53 1.59
N THR A 808 12.58 -38.12 0.46
CA THR A 808 13.46 -38.97 -0.35
C THR A 808 13.30 -38.67 -1.84
N GLY A 809 14.37 -38.88 -2.62
CA GLY A 809 14.38 -38.69 -4.06
C GLY A 809 14.85 -37.29 -4.53
N GLY A 810 14.89 -37.13 -5.86
CA GLY A 810 15.22 -35.89 -6.55
C GLY A 810 13.95 -35.22 -7.06
N TRP A 811 13.62 -35.48 -8.33
CA TRP A 811 12.33 -35.16 -8.93
C TRP A 811 11.76 -36.46 -9.56
N PRO A 812 10.66 -37.01 -9.03
CA PRO A 812 9.88 -36.47 -7.92
C PRO A 812 10.60 -36.56 -6.56
N LEU A 813 10.35 -35.57 -5.71
CA LEU A 813 10.64 -35.61 -4.28
C LEU A 813 9.42 -36.20 -3.58
N VAL A 814 9.61 -37.21 -2.74
CA VAL A 814 8.52 -37.80 -1.95
C VAL A 814 8.72 -37.44 -0.50
N VAL A 815 7.78 -36.70 0.08
CA VAL A 815 7.73 -36.34 1.49
C VAL A 815 6.69 -37.21 2.18
N THR A 816 7.11 -37.97 3.18
CA THR A 816 6.20 -38.77 4.02
C THR A 816 5.99 -38.04 5.35
N VAL A 817 4.75 -37.72 5.68
CA VAL A 817 4.34 -37.12 6.95
C VAL A 817 3.51 -38.15 7.71
N GLU A 818 4.07 -38.72 8.77
CA GLU A 818 3.33 -39.59 9.67
C GLU A 818 2.68 -38.72 10.75
N ARG A 819 1.35 -38.73 10.80
CA ARG A 819 0.56 -38.00 11.80
C ARG A 819 -0.34 -38.94 12.57
N GLU A 820 -1.02 -38.43 13.58
CA GLU A 820 -1.90 -39.24 14.41
C GLU A 820 -3.01 -39.91 13.57
N GLY A 821 -2.96 -41.25 13.49
CA GLY A 821 -3.94 -42.06 12.77
C GLY A 821 -3.79 -42.11 11.24
N ALA A 822 -2.84 -41.37 10.65
CA ALA A 822 -2.72 -41.25 9.20
C ALA A 822 -1.28 -41.05 8.70
N ILE A 823 -1.06 -41.35 7.43
CA ILE A 823 0.19 -41.10 6.70
C ILE A 823 -0.16 -40.33 5.42
N ASP A 824 0.46 -39.17 5.24
CA ASP A 824 0.39 -38.40 4.00
C ASP A 824 1.69 -38.56 3.21
N GLU A 825 1.58 -39.11 2.00
CA GLU A 825 2.67 -39.18 1.03
C GLU A 825 2.49 -38.07 0.00
N ILE A 826 3.38 -37.08 0.04
CA ILE A 826 3.36 -35.88 -0.81
C ILE A 826 4.46 -36.01 -1.86
N THR A 827 4.08 -36.32 -3.08
CA THR A 827 4.97 -36.42 -4.24
C THR A 827 5.01 -35.07 -4.98
N ILE A 828 6.17 -34.44 -5.04
CA ILE A 828 6.40 -33.16 -5.71
C ILE A 828 7.32 -33.39 -6.90
N ASN A 829 6.82 -33.16 -8.12
CA ASN A 829 7.60 -33.17 -9.34
C ASN A 829 7.77 -31.72 -9.84
N ALA A 830 8.97 -31.16 -9.67
CA ALA A 830 9.30 -29.82 -10.14
C ALA A 830 10.74 -29.78 -10.69
N PRO A 831 11.07 -30.58 -11.73
CA PRO A 831 12.37 -30.47 -12.39
C PRO A 831 12.55 -29.07 -12.98
N ALA A 832 13.80 -28.60 -12.99
CA ALA A 832 14.14 -27.47 -13.84
C ALA A 832 14.29 -27.98 -15.29
N PRO A 833 13.88 -27.20 -16.30
CA PRO A 833 14.35 -27.39 -17.67
C PRO A 833 15.90 -27.38 -17.73
N GLU A 834 16.51 -27.83 -18.83
CA GLU A 834 17.98 -27.74 -18.99
C GLU A 834 18.45 -26.30 -18.73
N GLY A 835 19.12 -26.05 -17.60
CA GLY A 835 19.53 -24.72 -17.16
C GLY A 835 18.73 -24.16 -15.97
N SER A 836 17.95 -23.10 -16.24
CA SER A 836 17.24 -22.20 -15.30
C SER A 836 15.71 -22.38 -15.35
N VAL A 837 15.00 -21.87 -14.33
CA VAL A 837 13.53 -21.74 -14.38
C VAL A 837 13.20 -20.31 -14.79
N GLU A 838 12.75 -20.14 -16.04
CA GLU A 838 12.53 -18.81 -16.62
C GLU A 838 11.06 -18.41 -16.65
N ARG A 839 10.84 -17.10 -16.58
CA ARG A 839 9.51 -16.52 -16.65
C ARG A 839 8.98 -16.61 -18.07
N GLY A 840 7.86 -17.30 -18.24
CA GLY A 840 7.19 -17.41 -19.54
C GLY A 840 7.45 -18.70 -20.30
N GLU A 841 8.33 -19.55 -19.80
CA GLU A 841 8.60 -20.87 -20.37
C GLU A 841 7.64 -21.95 -19.84
N PRO A 842 7.24 -22.93 -20.67
CA PRO A 842 6.40 -24.05 -20.24
C PRO A 842 7.02 -24.82 -19.08
N ARG A 843 6.18 -25.46 -18.26
CA ARG A 843 6.70 -26.17 -17.10
C ARG A 843 5.95 -27.46 -16.77
N GLU A 844 6.70 -28.57 -16.82
CA GLU A 844 6.26 -29.86 -16.30
C GLU A 844 6.34 -29.88 -14.77
N VAL A 845 5.26 -29.45 -14.13
CA VAL A 845 5.13 -29.42 -12.66
C VAL A 845 3.92 -30.22 -12.20
N GLY A 846 4.06 -30.93 -11.09
CA GLY A 846 2.95 -31.64 -10.47
C GLY A 846 3.16 -31.92 -8.99
N ILE A 847 2.04 -32.01 -8.27
CA ILE A 847 1.99 -32.30 -6.83
C ILE A 847 0.90 -33.35 -6.62
N SER A 848 1.21 -34.44 -5.92
CA SER A 848 0.23 -35.44 -5.51
C SER A 848 0.29 -35.68 -4.02
N VAL A 849 -0.86 -35.64 -3.35
CA VAL A 849 -1.02 -35.96 -1.93
C VAL A 849 -1.85 -37.22 -1.82
N ARG A 850 -1.27 -38.27 -1.25
CA ARG A 850 -1.94 -39.55 -0.97
C ARG A 850 -2.05 -39.71 0.54
N THR A 851 -3.27 -39.70 1.06
CA THR A 851 -3.56 -39.87 2.50
C THR A 851 -4.03 -41.29 2.78
N THR A 852 -3.36 -41.98 3.70
CA THR A 852 -3.74 -43.32 4.18
C THR A 852 -4.13 -43.24 5.66
N GLU A 853 -5.35 -43.66 6.00
CA GLU A 853 -5.89 -43.64 7.37
C GLU A 853 -6.21 -45.06 7.83
N GLY A 854 -5.73 -45.47 9.02
CA GLY A 854 -5.95 -46.84 9.52
C GLY A 854 -5.48 -47.95 8.57
N GLY A 855 -4.49 -47.67 7.70
CA GLY A 855 -3.99 -48.58 6.67
C GLY A 855 -4.82 -48.65 5.39
N GLN A 856 -5.86 -47.83 5.24
CA GLN A 856 -6.68 -47.73 4.03
C GLN A 856 -6.47 -46.39 3.33
N LEU A 857 -6.50 -46.39 2.00
CA LEU A 857 -6.43 -45.15 1.23
C LEU A 857 -7.69 -44.33 1.48
N ALA A 858 -7.53 -43.11 2.01
CA ALA A 858 -8.63 -42.21 2.34
C ALA A 858 -8.87 -41.14 1.26
N ARG A 859 -7.79 -40.67 0.61
CA ARG A 859 -7.87 -39.81 -0.58
C ARG A 859 -6.55 -39.78 -1.35
N THR A 860 -6.65 -39.49 -2.64
CA THR A 860 -5.53 -39.06 -3.49
C THR A 860 -5.95 -37.79 -4.20
N VAL A 861 -5.11 -36.75 -4.15
CA VAL A 861 -5.30 -35.50 -4.89
C VAL A 861 -4.04 -35.23 -5.69
N THR A 862 -4.16 -35.07 -7.00
CA THR A 862 -3.05 -34.78 -7.90
C THR A 862 -3.35 -33.52 -8.71
N PHE A 863 -2.42 -32.56 -8.69
CA PHE A 863 -2.38 -31.39 -9.55
C PHE A 863 -1.22 -31.54 -10.53
N GLY A 864 -1.45 -31.34 -11.82
CA GLY A 864 -0.36 -31.30 -12.79
C GLY A 864 0.24 -32.67 -13.13
N SER A 865 1.49 -32.65 -13.58
CA SER A 865 2.22 -33.80 -14.13
C SER A 865 3.07 -34.52 -13.09
N ILE A 866 2.69 -35.76 -12.77
CA ILE A 866 3.48 -36.69 -11.95
C ILE A 866 4.04 -37.81 -12.85
N PRO A 867 5.37 -38.04 -12.85
CA PRO A 867 5.97 -39.13 -13.61
C PRO A 867 5.34 -40.48 -13.27
N GLY A 868 4.90 -41.21 -14.31
CA GLY A 868 4.26 -42.52 -14.16
C GLY A 868 2.75 -42.50 -13.86
N SER A 869 2.12 -41.32 -13.76
CA SER A 869 0.65 -41.21 -13.69
C SER A 869 0.00 -41.31 -15.08
N GLU A 870 -1.20 -41.90 -15.19
CA GLU A 870 -1.93 -42.04 -16.47
C GLU A 870 -2.65 -40.74 -16.87
N GLY A 871 -2.45 -40.28 -18.11
CA GLY A 871 -3.09 -39.09 -18.69
C GLY A 871 -2.28 -37.80 -18.51
N ASP A 872 -2.59 -36.80 -19.34
CA ASP A 872 -1.90 -35.51 -19.31
C ASP A 872 -2.22 -34.75 -18.01
N GLY A 873 -1.18 -34.21 -17.37
CA GLY A 873 -1.33 -33.42 -16.14
C GLY A 873 -1.58 -31.93 -16.41
N ILE A 874 -1.20 -31.45 -17.60
CA ILE A 874 -1.27 -30.05 -17.99
C ILE A 874 -1.81 -30.00 -19.41
N LEU A 875 -2.79 -29.13 -19.66
CA LEU A 875 -3.27 -28.84 -21.01
C LEU A 875 -2.58 -27.61 -21.55
N HIS A 876 -2.17 -27.69 -22.81
CA HIS A 876 -1.49 -26.63 -23.53
C HIS A 876 -2.28 -26.20 -24.78
N GLY A 877 -2.15 -24.94 -25.15
CA GLY A 877 -2.62 -24.44 -26.43
C GLY A 877 -2.32 -22.96 -26.60
N GLN A 878 -3.06 -22.29 -27.49
CA GLN A 878 -2.87 -20.88 -27.81
C GLN A 878 -4.17 -20.09 -27.79
N ILE A 879 -4.06 -18.79 -27.56
CA ILE A 879 -5.16 -17.84 -27.77
C ILE A 879 -5.36 -17.64 -29.27
N VAL A 880 -6.56 -17.92 -29.77
CA VAL A 880 -6.91 -17.80 -31.19
C VAL A 880 -7.83 -16.62 -31.49
N ALA A 881 -8.56 -16.12 -30.49
CA ALA A 881 -9.36 -14.90 -30.56
C ALA A 881 -9.54 -14.29 -29.17
N LEU A 882 -9.90 -13.01 -29.09
CA LEU A 882 -10.15 -12.30 -27.83
C LEU A 882 -11.19 -11.19 -28.01
N ASN A 883 -11.84 -10.80 -26.91
CA ASN A 883 -12.67 -9.61 -26.79
C ASN A 883 -12.32 -8.92 -25.47
N ARG A 884 -11.70 -7.73 -25.55
CA ARG A 884 -11.24 -6.97 -24.38
C ARG A 884 -12.40 -6.42 -23.54
N ASP A 885 -13.49 -6.01 -24.18
CA ASP A 885 -14.61 -5.37 -23.49
C ASP A 885 -15.42 -6.37 -22.65
N GLU A 886 -15.47 -7.62 -23.11
CA GLU A 886 -16.10 -8.73 -22.38
C GLU A 886 -15.10 -9.48 -21.47
N ASN A 887 -13.81 -9.16 -21.49
CA ASN A 887 -12.75 -9.96 -20.85
C ASN A 887 -12.82 -11.45 -21.25
N THR A 888 -13.07 -11.74 -22.53
CA THR A 888 -13.12 -13.11 -23.04
C THR A 888 -11.95 -13.44 -23.95
N ILE A 889 -11.49 -14.69 -23.87
CA ILE A 889 -10.52 -15.28 -24.78
C ILE A 889 -11.08 -16.56 -25.38
N THR A 890 -10.74 -16.83 -26.63
CA THR A 890 -10.95 -18.13 -27.27
C THR A 890 -9.61 -18.83 -27.34
N VAL A 891 -9.54 -20.03 -26.80
CA VAL A 891 -8.33 -20.85 -26.77
C VAL A 891 -8.48 -22.10 -27.62
N SER A 892 -7.39 -22.55 -28.24
CA SER A 892 -7.36 -23.82 -28.97
C SER A 892 -7.53 -25.01 -28.03
N GLY A 893 -8.28 -26.03 -28.45
CA GLY A 893 -8.53 -27.24 -27.68
C GLY A 893 -9.84 -27.20 -26.89
N SER A 894 -10.39 -28.39 -26.67
CA SER A 894 -11.61 -28.62 -25.89
C SER A 894 -11.27 -28.76 -24.40
N LEU A 895 -11.38 -27.66 -23.65
CA LEU A 895 -11.37 -27.69 -22.19
C LEU A 895 -12.74 -28.17 -21.69
N SER A 896 -12.78 -28.75 -20.49
CA SER A 896 -14.07 -29.10 -19.87
C SER A 896 -14.93 -27.84 -19.70
N THR A 897 -16.25 -27.99 -19.72
CA THR A 897 -17.20 -26.85 -19.63
C THR A 897 -17.81 -26.80 -18.22
N GLY A 898 -18.07 -25.58 -17.71
CA GLY A 898 -18.58 -25.33 -16.36
C GLY A 898 -17.54 -24.80 -15.36
N ARG A 899 -17.99 -24.42 -14.15
CA ARG A 899 -17.13 -23.77 -13.11
C ARG A 899 -15.97 -24.63 -12.60
N SER A 900 -16.06 -25.95 -12.72
CA SER A 900 -15.06 -26.90 -12.17
C SER A 900 -13.96 -27.32 -13.15
N ALA A 901 -13.97 -26.80 -14.37
CA ALA A 901 -13.18 -27.32 -15.48
C ALA A 901 -11.73 -26.83 -15.53
N ALA A 902 -11.52 -25.54 -15.21
CA ALA A 902 -10.23 -24.84 -15.28
C ALA A 902 -10.33 -23.54 -14.48
N ARG A 903 -10.35 -23.60 -13.14
CA ARG A 903 -10.53 -22.40 -12.29
C ARG A 903 -9.43 -21.35 -12.54
N PHE A 904 -8.22 -21.82 -12.82
CA PHE A 904 -7.06 -21.00 -13.12
C PHE A 904 -6.48 -21.36 -14.49
N ILE A 905 -6.07 -20.34 -15.24
CA ILE A 905 -5.36 -20.47 -16.50
C ILE A 905 -4.12 -19.60 -16.47
N ARG A 906 -2.97 -20.17 -16.78
CA ARG A 906 -1.73 -19.43 -16.98
C ARG A 906 -1.62 -19.07 -18.45
N ILE A 907 -1.44 -17.78 -18.74
CA ILE A 907 -1.17 -17.26 -20.07
C ILE A 907 0.29 -16.80 -20.08
N HIS A 908 1.04 -17.20 -21.11
CA HIS A 908 2.47 -16.96 -21.13
C HIS A 908 3.05 -16.81 -22.54
N SER A 909 4.19 -16.15 -22.59
CA SER A 909 5.09 -16.02 -23.73
C SER A 909 6.50 -15.79 -23.19
N PRO A 910 7.57 -15.84 -24.00
CA PRO A 910 8.92 -15.51 -23.51
C PRO A 910 8.94 -14.19 -22.72
N GLY A 911 9.56 -14.20 -21.53
CA GLY A 911 9.64 -13.06 -20.60
C GLY A 911 8.35 -12.76 -19.80
N ARG A 912 7.22 -13.40 -20.11
CA ARG A 912 5.91 -13.07 -19.55
C ARG A 912 5.12 -14.29 -19.08
N SER A 913 4.64 -14.23 -17.85
CA SER A 913 3.68 -15.20 -17.32
C SER A 913 2.70 -14.51 -16.38
N SER A 914 1.42 -14.81 -16.59
CA SER A 914 0.30 -14.29 -15.80
C SER A 914 -0.73 -15.37 -15.58
N MET A 915 -1.32 -15.42 -14.40
CA MET A 915 -2.42 -16.34 -14.10
C MET A 915 -3.75 -15.61 -13.94
N TYR A 916 -4.79 -16.12 -14.59
CA TYR A 916 -6.14 -15.57 -14.57
C TYR A 916 -7.11 -16.55 -13.92
N THR A 917 -8.10 -16.02 -13.21
CA THR A 917 -9.25 -16.80 -12.76
C THR A 917 -10.28 -16.85 -13.88
N VAL A 918 -10.78 -18.05 -14.17
CA VAL A 918 -11.83 -18.28 -15.16
C VAL A 918 -13.18 -18.33 -14.44
N SER A 919 -14.05 -17.38 -14.77
CA SER A 919 -15.41 -17.29 -14.21
C SER A 919 -16.39 -18.24 -14.90
N SER A 920 -16.20 -18.47 -16.21
CA SER A 920 -16.97 -19.44 -16.99
C SER A 920 -16.21 -19.91 -18.22
N ALA A 921 -16.55 -21.12 -18.68
CA ALA A 921 -16.01 -21.74 -19.89
C ALA A 921 -17.15 -22.34 -20.71
N ARG A 922 -17.18 -22.06 -22.03
CA ARG A 922 -18.15 -22.61 -22.97
C ARG A 922 -17.47 -23.06 -24.26
N ARG A 923 -18.10 -24.01 -24.96
CA ARG A 923 -17.60 -24.49 -26.26
C ARG A 923 -17.60 -23.36 -27.29
N GLY A 924 -16.50 -23.23 -28.03
CA GLY A 924 -16.38 -22.34 -29.19
C GLY A 924 -16.66 -23.08 -30.52
N GLU A 925 -16.33 -22.44 -31.64
CA GLU A 925 -16.39 -23.08 -32.96
C GLU A 925 -15.21 -24.05 -33.15
N GLY A 926 -15.46 -25.21 -33.76
CA GLY A 926 -14.43 -26.23 -33.96
C GLY A 926 -13.93 -26.85 -32.65
N ASP A 927 -12.62 -27.04 -32.56
CA ASP A 927 -11.93 -27.52 -31.35
C ASP A 927 -11.36 -26.33 -30.56
N THR A 928 -12.26 -25.51 -30.03
CA THR A 928 -11.92 -24.32 -29.23
C THR A 928 -12.81 -24.18 -28.02
N THR A 929 -12.32 -23.46 -27.01
CA THR A 929 -13.08 -23.10 -25.81
C THR A 929 -13.04 -21.58 -25.60
N ILE A 930 -14.19 -20.99 -25.28
CA ILE A 930 -14.31 -19.58 -24.92
C ILE A 930 -14.32 -19.47 -23.40
N LEU A 931 -13.38 -18.70 -22.86
CA LEU A 931 -13.17 -18.47 -21.43
C LEU A 931 -13.48 -17.03 -21.09
N HIS A 932 -14.19 -16.83 -19.98
CA HIS A 932 -14.47 -15.51 -19.43
C HIS A 932 -13.59 -15.27 -18.20
N LEU A 933 -12.68 -14.31 -18.28
CA LEU A 933 -11.73 -14.02 -17.23
C LEU A 933 -12.33 -13.02 -16.24
N THR A 934 -11.90 -13.07 -14.97
CA THR A 934 -12.37 -12.14 -13.93
C THR A 934 -11.74 -10.76 -14.02
N ASP A 935 -10.57 -10.66 -14.63
CA ASP A 935 -9.76 -9.44 -14.67
C ASP A 935 -9.52 -8.99 -16.11
N THR A 936 -9.36 -7.67 -16.27
CA THR A 936 -8.93 -7.08 -17.54
C THR A 936 -7.48 -7.44 -17.88
N SER A 937 -7.17 -7.52 -19.16
CA SER A 937 -5.78 -7.60 -19.64
C SER A 937 -5.08 -6.24 -19.66
N LEU A 938 -5.79 -5.13 -19.45
CA LEU A 938 -5.23 -3.77 -19.51
C LEU A 938 -4.15 -3.56 -18.43
N LEU A 939 -2.94 -3.26 -18.86
CA LEU A 939 -1.80 -2.93 -18.01
C LEU A 939 -1.57 -1.42 -17.90
N GLY A 940 -1.83 -0.67 -18.97
CA GLY A 940 -1.65 0.78 -19.00
C GLY A 940 -2.11 1.39 -20.31
N CYS A 941 -2.17 2.72 -20.35
CA CYS A 941 -2.47 3.53 -21.51
C CYS A 941 -1.42 4.63 -21.65
N GLY A 942 -1.25 5.15 -22.86
CA GLY A 942 -0.36 6.28 -23.09
C GLY A 942 -0.69 7.10 -24.32
N ILE A 943 0.16 8.11 -24.55
CA ILE A 943 0.03 9.06 -25.65
C ILE A 943 1.33 8.98 -26.46
N PRO A 944 1.28 8.61 -27.75
CA PRO A 944 2.44 8.70 -28.61
C PRO A 944 2.75 10.18 -28.88
N VAL A 945 4.00 10.60 -28.64
CA VAL A 945 4.48 11.97 -28.90
C VAL A 945 5.52 12.04 -30.02
N SER A 946 6.14 10.91 -30.36
CA SER A 946 6.91 10.72 -31.58
C SER A 946 7.15 9.23 -31.87
N TYR A 947 7.65 8.94 -33.06
CA TYR A 947 7.99 7.58 -33.49
C TYR A 947 9.44 7.51 -33.97
N ARG A 948 10.16 6.48 -33.53
CA ARG A 948 11.50 6.10 -34.02
C ARG A 948 11.46 4.65 -34.53
N ASP A 949 12.51 4.19 -35.19
CA ASP A 949 12.57 2.81 -35.72
C ASP A 949 12.35 1.79 -34.58
N GLY A 950 11.18 1.14 -34.57
CA GLY A 950 10.77 0.17 -33.55
C GLY A 950 10.47 0.75 -32.16
N ILE A 951 10.27 2.07 -32.03
CA ILE A 951 10.02 2.74 -30.74
C ILE A 951 8.85 3.72 -30.85
N ILE A 952 7.95 3.66 -29.87
CA ILE A 952 6.90 4.65 -29.65
C ILE A 952 7.29 5.49 -28.44
N ASP A 953 7.56 6.78 -28.67
CA ASP A 953 7.90 7.72 -27.59
C ASP A 953 6.62 8.13 -26.86
N ASN A 954 6.64 8.09 -25.53
CA ASN A 954 5.43 8.23 -24.71
C ASN A 954 5.63 9.24 -23.57
N ASP A 955 4.66 10.14 -23.39
CA ASP A 955 4.70 11.21 -22.38
C ASP A 955 3.86 10.88 -21.12
N VAL A 956 3.23 9.70 -21.07
CA VAL A 956 2.38 9.27 -19.95
C VAL A 956 3.12 8.30 -19.03
N CYS A 957 3.02 8.55 -17.71
CA CYS A 957 3.64 7.71 -16.69
C CYS A 957 3.06 6.28 -16.69
N LEU A 958 3.96 5.28 -16.79
CA LEU A 958 3.67 3.86 -16.64
C LEU A 958 4.43 3.33 -15.42
N PRO A 959 3.91 3.53 -14.19
CA PRO A 959 4.68 3.38 -12.95
C PRO A 959 5.10 1.96 -12.66
N PHE A 960 4.66 0.95 -13.41
CA PHE A 960 5.12 -0.42 -13.29
C PHE A 960 6.29 -0.77 -14.25
N ALA A 961 6.70 0.12 -15.16
CA ALA A 961 7.72 -0.19 -16.15
C ALA A 961 9.13 -0.28 -15.52
N THR A 962 9.89 -1.34 -15.83
CA THR A 962 11.20 -1.61 -15.20
C THR A 962 12.36 -1.65 -16.20
N GLY A 963 12.11 -1.38 -17.48
CA GLY A 963 13.14 -1.40 -18.50
C GLY A 963 14.24 -0.37 -18.22
N ARG A 964 15.48 -0.72 -18.58
CA ARG A 964 16.66 0.15 -18.51
C ARG A 964 17.18 0.39 -19.91
N VAL A 965 17.50 1.64 -20.23
CA VAL A 965 17.96 2.08 -21.56
C VAL A 965 19.42 2.52 -21.46
N ALA A 966 20.26 2.07 -22.38
CA ALA A 966 21.66 2.42 -22.48
C ALA A 966 21.85 3.85 -23.02
N GLU A 967 23.06 4.41 -22.91
CA GLU A 967 23.38 5.75 -23.40
C GLU A 967 23.13 5.94 -24.91
N ASP A 968 23.22 4.86 -25.69
CA ASP A 968 22.95 4.86 -27.14
C ASP A 968 21.46 4.79 -27.50
N GLY A 969 20.58 4.77 -26.50
CA GLY A 969 19.13 4.72 -26.66
C GLY A 969 18.57 3.30 -26.86
N THR A 970 19.38 2.25 -26.73
CA THR A 970 18.92 0.86 -26.83
C THR A 970 18.43 0.33 -25.49
N LEU A 971 17.37 -0.48 -25.49
CA LEU A 971 16.92 -1.20 -24.29
C LEU A 971 17.93 -2.29 -23.94
N HIS A 972 18.46 -2.25 -22.72
CA HIS A 972 19.34 -3.31 -22.21
C HIS A 972 18.63 -4.66 -22.25
N ASP A 973 19.41 -5.72 -22.47
CA ASP A 973 18.97 -7.09 -22.27
C ASP A 973 18.94 -7.40 -20.76
N PHE A 974 18.00 -6.74 -20.09
CA PHE A 974 17.78 -6.79 -18.65
C PHE A 974 16.29 -6.90 -18.39
N MET A 975 15.93 -7.48 -17.24
CA MET A 975 14.55 -7.85 -16.94
C MET A 975 13.57 -6.69 -17.10
N CYS A 976 12.51 -6.89 -17.90
CA CYS A 976 11.45 -5.90 -18.08
C CYS A 976 10.06 -6.44 -17.72
N ARG A 977 9.32 -5.75 -16.84
CA ARG A 977 7.96 -6.17 -16.46
C ARG A 977 6.98 -6.21 -17.64
N PHE A 978 7.19 -5.38 -18.66
CA PHE A 978 6.33 -5.27 -19.84
C PHE A 978 6.82 -6.08 -21.04
N GLU A 979 7.90 -6.84 -20.89
CA GLU A 979 8.33 -7.80 -21.92
C GLU A 979 7.19 -8.76 -22.27
N GLY A 980 7.04 -9.06 -23.56
CA GLY A 980 6.00 -9.93 -24.12
C GLY A 980 4.58 -9.34 -24.15
N ALA A 981 4.34 -8.17 -23.53
CA ALA A 981 3.04 -7.50 -23.57
C ALA A 981 2.68 -7.03 -24.99
N ARG A 982 1.41 -6.66 -25.21
CA ARG A 982 0.93 -6.10 -26.48
C ARG A 982 0.65 -4.62 -26.36
N VAL A 983 1.06 -3.83 -27.35
CA VAL A 983 0.60 -2.46 -27.52
C VAL A 983 -0.43 -2.42 -28.66
N GLU A 984 -1.59 -1.85 -28.37
CA GLU A 984 -2.73 -1.73 -29.28
C GLU A 984 -3.10 -0.26 -29.49
N ASN A 985 -3.53 0.11 -30.69
CA ASN A 985 -4.08 1.44 -30.97
C ASN A 985 -5.54 1.53 -30.46
N SER A 986 -6.10 2.74 -30.40
CA SER A 986 -7.44 2.97 -29.81
C SER A 986 -8.58 2.15 -30.41
N ASP A 987 -8.51 1.81 -31.71
CA ASP A 987 -9.52 0.99 -32.39
C ASP A 987 -9.17 -0.51 -32.46
N ARG A 988 -8.03 -0.89 -31.85
CA ARG A 988 -7.50 -2.27 -31.75
C ARG A 988 -7.26 -2.94 -33.11
N SER A 989 -7.10 -2.16 -34.19
CA SER A 989 -6.76 -2.67 -35.52
C SER A 989 -5.27 -3.02 -35.66
N ALA A 990 -4.40 -2.45 -34.83
CA ALA A 990 -2.98 -2.78 -34.73
C ALA A 990 -2.66 -3.35 -33.35
N SER A 991 -1.88 -4.43 -33.31
CA SER A 991 -1.40 -5.08 -32.08
C SER A 991 0.05 -5.54 -32.27
N LEU A 992 0.99 -4.90 -31.59
CA LEU A 992 2.42 -5.22 -31.68
C LEU A 992 2.95 -5.74 -30.34
N ARG A 993 3.96 -6.61 -30.40
CA ARG A 993 4.59 -7.19 -29.21
C ARG A 993 5.74 -6.31 -28.70
N LEU A 994 5.83 -6.18 -27.39
CA LEU A 994 6.82 -5.34 -26.70
C LEU A 994 8.04 -6.16 -26.27
N ARG A 995 9.23 -5.65 -26.56
CA ARG A 995 10.46 -6.04 -25.85
C ARG A 995 10.48 -5.49 -24.43
N GLY A 996 9.88 -4.31 -24.22
CA GLY A 996 9.82 -3.69 -22.91
C GLY A 996 9.46 -2.22 -22.97
N ILE A 997 9.34 -1.62 -21.78
CA ILE A 997 9.06 -0.19 -21.59
C ILE A 997 10.10 0.34 -20.61
N ASN A 998 10.72 1.47 -20.93
CA ASN A 998 11.61 2.16 -19.99
C ASN A 998 10.84 2.62 -18.76
N GLY A 999 11.46 2.57 -17.57
CA GLY A 999 10.82 3.10 -16.37
C GLY A 999 11.72 3.23 -15.15
N ALA A 1000 13.03 3.45 -15.37
CA ALA A 1000 14.00 3.65 -14.30
C ALA A 1000 13.80 4.96 -13.52
N GLY A 1001 13.13 5.97 -14.10
CA GLY A 1001 12.99 7.34 -13.55
C GLY A 1001 11.72 7.64 -12.74
N TRP A 1002 10.86 6.68 -12.42
CA TRP A 1002 9.50 7.00 -11.95
C TRP A 1002 9.40 7.88 -10.68
N ILE A 1003 10.41 7.87 -9.79
CA ILE A 1003 10.45 8.69 -8.56
C ILE A 1003 10.93 10.12 -8.84
N ASN A 1004 11.73 10.34 -9.88
CA ASN A 1004 12.27 11.66 -10.20
C ASN A 1004 11.37 12.46 -11.17
N GLY A 1005 10.25 11.87 -11.60
CA GLY A 1005 9.31 12.49 -12.52
C GLY A 1005 9.79 12.56 -13.97
N SER A 1006 10.84 11.80 -14.36
CA SER A 1006 11.24 11.69 -15.76
C SER A 1006 10.13 11.02 -16.56
N ARG A 1007 9.95 11.51 -17.79
CA ARG A 1007 8.87 11.10 -18.70
C ARG A 1007 9.31 9.99 -19.66
N ASP A 1008 10.37 9.27 -19.32
CA ASP A 1008 11.01 8.31 -20.22
C ASP A 1008 10.32 6.95 -20.14
N TYR A 1009 9.12 6.84 -20.67
CA TYR A 1009 8.31 5.61 -20.73
C TYR A 1009 8.15 5.10 -22.16
N ASP A 1010 9.20 5.21 -22.96
CA ASP A 1010 9.22 4.77 -24.35
C ASP A 1010 8.99 3.26 -24.47
N LEU A 1011 8.20 2.87 -25.47
CA LEU A 1011 7.84 1.49 -25.77
C LEU A 1011 8.80 0.95 -26.84
N PHE A 1012 9.53 -0.13 -26.50
CA PHE A 1012 10.43 -0.81 -27.42
C PHE A 1012 9.73 -2.05 -27.99
N LEU A 1013 9.60 -2.09 -29.31
CA LEU A 1013 8.88 -3.15 -30.02
C LEU A 1013 9.81 -4.33 -30.38
N GLU A 1014 9.26 -5.53 -30.46
CA GLU A 1014 9.98 -6.69 -31.01
C GLU A 1014 10.18 -6.55 -32.52
N ASP A 1015 9.11 -6.21 -33.25
CA ASP A 1015 9.17 -5.92 -34.67
C ASP A 1015 9.59 -4.45 -34.90
N ARG A 1016 10.75 -4.26 -35.54
CA ARG A 1016 11.27 -2.93 -35.86
C ARG A 1016 10.56 -2.32 -37.07
N LEU A 1017 9.41 -1.70 -36.84
CA LEU A 1017 8.70 -0.91 -37.83
C LEU A 1017 9.32 0.49 -38.00
N SER A 1018 9.26 1.05 -39.21
CA SER A 1018 9.69 2.43 -39.45
C SER A 1018 8.72 3.44 -38.82
N PRO A 1019 9.17 4.68 -38.54
CA PRO A 1019 8.29 5.75 -38.02
C PRO A 1019 7.01 5.94 -38.83
N ALA A 1020 7.10 5.90 -40.16
CA ALA A 1020 5.93 6.05 -41.03
C ALA A 1020 4.94 4.87 -40.91
N ALA A 1021 5.44 3.65 -40.69
CA ALA A 1021 4.58 2.49 -40.47
C ALA A 1021 3.93 2.53 -39.08
N LEU A 1022 4.64 3.04 -38.07
CA LEU A 1022 4.10 3.25 -36.73
C LEU A 1022 3.03 4.34 -36.72
N GLU A 1023 3.27 5.48 -37.36
CA GLU A 1023 2.29 6.56 -37.48
C GLU A 1023 1.05 6.09 -38.27
N ALA A 1024 1.22 5.29 -39.32
CA ALA A 1024 0.10 4.70 -40.04
C ALA A 1024 -0.74 3.74 -39.18
N ALA A 1025 -0.12 3.04 -38.22
CA ALA A 1025 -0.79 2.10 -37.34
C ALA A 1025 -1.40 2.76 -36.09
N PHE A 1026 -0.72 3.74 -35.49
CA PHE A 1026 -1.08 4.34 -34.21
C PHE A 1026 -1.64 5.76 -34.30
N GLY A 1027 -1.67 6.36 -35.50
CA GLY A 1027 -2.15 7.71 -35.73
C GLY A 1027 -1.07 8.78 -35.55
N PRO A 1028 -1.42 10.06 -35.71
CA PRO A 1028 -0.48 11.17 -35.56
C PRO A 1028 -0.02 11.32 -34.10
N ALA A 1029 1.25 11.68 -33.91
CA ALA A 1029 1.86 11.91 -32.60
C ALA A 1029 1.71 13.38 -32.14
N ASP A 1030 0.50 13.94 -32.27
CA ASP A 1030 0.17 15.33 -31.92
C ASP A 1030 -0.61 15.46 -30.60
N GLY A 1031 -0.68 14.36 -29.83
CA GLY A 1031 -1.46 14.27 -28.60
C GLY A 1031 -2.94 13.93 -28.79
N SER A 1032 -3.42 13.72 -30.03
CA SER A 1032 -4.79 13.22 -30.28
C SER A 1032 -4.90 11.69 -30.23
N SER A 1033 -3.81 10.99 -30.57
CA SER A 1033 -3.77 9.52 -30.56
C SER A 1033 -3.58 8.95 -29.16
N ARG A 1034 -4.01 7.69 -28.96
CA ARG A 1034 -3.83 6.94 -27.71
C ARG A 1034 -3.43 5.50 -28.05
N PHE A 1035 -2.78 4.84 -27.10
CA PHE A 1035 -2.54 3.40 -27.15
C PHE A 1035 -2.89 2.74 -25.81
N GLU A 1036 -3.17 1.45 -25.86
CA GLU A 1036 -3.35 0.58 -24.71
C GLU A 1036 -2.25 -0.48 -24.68
N VAL A 1037 -1.82 -0.87 -23.48
CA VAL A 1037 -0.87 -1.96 -23.26
C VAL A 1037 -1.59 -3.10 -22.57
N HIS A 1038 -1.60 -4.28 -23.18
CA HIS A 1038 -2.28 -5.47 -22.71
C HIS A 1038 -1.33 -6.60 -22.34
N ASP A 1039 -1.76 -7.41 -21.36
CA ASP A 1039 -0.98 -8.48 -20.78
C ASP A 1039 -0.72 -9.68 -21.69
N TYR A 1040 -1.59 -9.90 -22.67
CA TYR A 1040 -1.50 -11.00 -23.63
C TYR A 1040 -2.21 -10.61 -24.93
N GLY A 1041 -1.92 -11.31 -26.02
CA GLY A 1041 -2.61 -11.19 -27.30
C GLY A 1041 -2.85 -12.52 -28.00
N ILE A 1042 -3.38 -12.45 -29.21
CA ILE A 1042 -3.54 -13.63 -30.08
C ILE A 1042 -2.16 -14.26 -30.33
N GLY A 1043 -2.11 -15.59 -30.31
CA GLY A 1043 -0.91 -16.40 -30.48
C GLY A 1043 -0.11 -16.68 -29.21
N ASP A 1044 -0.41 -16.01 -28.09
CA ASP A 1044 0.20 -16.36 -26.80
C ASP A 1044 -0.28 -17.72 -26.30
N SER A 1045 0.61 -18.43 -25.60
CA SER A 1045 0.36 -19.79 -25.12
C SER A 1045 -0.44 -19.76 -23.82
N TYR A 1046 -1.16 -20.85 -23.56
CA TYR A 1046 -1.81 -21.07 -22.27
C TYR A 1046 -1.49 -22.45 -21.70
N GLU A 1047 -1.56 -22.53 -20.37
CA GLU A 1047 -1.44 -23.76 -19.57
C GLU A 1047 -2.62 -23.84 -18.58
N VAL A 1048 -3.26 -25.00 -18.49
CA VAL A 1048 -4.25 -25.32 -17.46
C VAL A 1048 -3.78 -26.55 -16.70
N ILE A 1049 -3.60 -26.39 -15.38
CA ILE A 1049 -3.27 -27.50 -14.49
C ILE A 1049 -4.51 -28.37 -14.30
N LEU A 1050 -4.39 -29.65 -14.67
CA LEU A 1050 -5.45 -30.62 -14.44
C LEU A 1050 -5.39 -31.16 -13.02
N THR A 1051 -6.59 -31.27 -12.42
CA THR A 1051 -6.76 -31.78 -11.07
C THR A 1051 -7.48 -33.13 -11.13
N ARG A 1052 -6.85 -34.16 -10.59
CA ARG A 1052 -7.40 -35.51 -10.42
C ARG A 1052 -7.57 -35.76 -8.92
N ALA A 1053 -8.72 -36.31 -8.53
CA ALA A 1053 -8.99 -36.57 -7.13
C ALA A 1053 -9.88 -37.80 -6.95
N GLU A 1054 -9.49 -38.66 -6.00
CA GLU A 1054 -10.19 -39.88 -5.61
C GLU A 1054 -10.35 -39.88 -4.09
N LYS A 1055 -11.53 -40.26 -3.60
CA LYS A 1055 -11.85 -40.38 -2.17
C LYS A 1055 -12.48 -41.72 -1.90
#